data_AF-A0A3M6TGP8-F1
#
_entry.id   AF-A0A3M6TGP8-F1
#
_cell.length_a   1.000
_cell.length_b   1.000
_cell.length_c   1.000
_cell.angle_alpha   90.00
_cell.angle_beta   90.00
_cell.angle_gamma   90.00
#
_symmetry.space_group_name_H-M   'P 1'
#
loop_
_entity.id
_entity.type
_entity.pdbx_description
1 polymer ?
#
loop_
_entity_poly.entity_id
_entity_poly.type
_entity_poly.pdbx_seq_one_letter_code
_entity_poly.pdbx_strand_id
1 'polypeptide(L)'
;PCLHFRYFRHLTGGKFFLKTLTLRRLYEILFMSQVYALGAKVMCNNIAGLVTYQRQLCQENPDVMVSIGKGAKLGVVECQQQFKDQRWNCSTVARDVSVFGKVMRRASRESAFVYAVSSAGVVHEVTRACSRGELSDCTCDSNRKGRSRKGFEWGGCSDNVAYGLRFAKLFVDSREQERDARAKMNLHNNFVGRRRSKSLFQAVKMHTILDCKCHGVSGSCQVKTCWKTMAPFSVVGSYLRDRYQKGILVTVDQSGNELVVAEETYPATPSRDNLVFLEESPDYCVPNSNTGSLGTTGRVCNKTSPGHGSCGVLCCGRGFNTIQVEEEYRCACKFHWCCYVKCNICRRTVDKHVCKSPEEDSSQHNSAGRQVSALANSESRNQNRPNNQKARDTLKMTSVPRACLFTFALLSFPVLTTSHWWFMSRVFSLGAKIMCNLDMSGSYLLSYHQKLCRENPDVIINIGKGAKLGIEECQEQMENERWNCSTVEQDTSVFGKVMQKASREKAFVHAITSAAVVHQVTRACRRGELRNCSCEKKTDGRSNEEFNWGGCSDNIAYGLRTAKLFVDSFEKETDAKAMMNLHNNLVGRRAVKRHMVIKCKCHGISDSCEYRTCWRTMAPFSVVGNFLKRKHQKAFMVTVNQKSNELLSARDDSQLKPSRDDLVFLEKFPDYCVRNPGTGSLGTTGRICNQNVPEDYGSCDVLCCGRGYNTIQVVEEYKCDCTVQWCCQVNCKTCRRIVDMHLCKPPEQTNFEKSISRN
;
A
#
# COMPACT_ATOMS: atom_id res chain seq x y z
N PRO A 1 -16.48 -48.24 49.79
CA PRO A 1 -17.07 -49.41 49.09
C PRO A 1 -16.30 -49.75 47.81
N CYS A 2 -15.48 -50.81 47.91
CA CYS A 2 -15.05 -51.78 46.89
C CYS A 2 -14.39 -51.27 45.58
N LEU A 3 -13.07 -51.47 45.41
CA LEU A 3 -12.41 -52.68 44.85
C LEU A 3 -12.40 -52.70 43.30
N HIS A 4 -11.27 -52.40 42.68
CA HIS A 4 -10.42 -53.36 41.93
C HIS A 4 -9.39 -52.60 41.08
N PHE A 5 -8.14 -52.59 41.53
CA PHE A 5 -6.96 -52.22 40.76
C PHE A 5 -6.12 -53.48 40.60
N ARG A 6 -6.19 -54.17 39.45
CA ARG A 6 -5.13 -55.07 38.96
C ARG A 6 -5.43 -55.58 37.54
N TYR A 7 -4.37 -55.59 36.74
CA TYR A 7 -4.20 -56.14 35.39
C TYR A 7 -4.76 -55.34 34.20
N PHE A 8 -3.91 -54.54 33.55
CA PHE A 8 -3.37 -54.90 32.22
C PHE A 8 -2.13 -54.06 31.89
N ARG A 9 -0.98 -54.73 31.83
CA ARG A 9 0.29 -54.22 31.29
C ARG A 9 0.33 -54.62 29.81
N HIS A 10 0.74 -53.68 28.96
CA HIS A 10 1.02 -53.82 27.52
C HIS A 10 -0.15 -54.12 26.56
N LEU A 11 -0.53 -53.10 25.77
CA LEU A 11 -0.59 -53.18 24.29
C LEU A 11 -0.73 -51.76 23.70
N THR A 12 0.38 -51.32 23.09
CA THR A 12 0.48 -50.50 21.87
C THR A 12 -0.26 -49.14 21.78
N GLY A 13 0.52 -48.09 22.10
CA GLY A 13 0.25 -46.68 21.80
C GLY A 13 0.29 -46.31 20.31
N GLY A 14 -0.52 -46.97 19.47
CA GLY A 14 -0.63 -46.66 18.04
C GLY A 14 -1.88 -45.85 17.65
N LYS A 15 -2.99 -45.99 18.38
CA LYS A 15 -4.29 -45.39 17.97
C LYS A 15 -4.62 -44.04 18.59
N PHE A 16 -3.95 -43.65 19.67
CA PHE A 16 -4.14 -42.33 20.30
C PHE A 16 -3.35 -41.21 19.61
N PHE A 17 -2.23 -41.57 18.96
CA PHE A 17 -1.37 -40.62 18.24
C PHE A 17 -2.01 -40.11 16.94
N LEU A 18 -2.74 -40.95 16.20
CA LEU A 18 -3.42 -40.49 14.96
C LEU A 18 -4.60 -39.55 15.22
N LYS A 19 -5.35 -39.73 16.32
CA LYS A 19 -6.48 -38.83 16.69
C LYS A 19 -6.01 -37.47 17.23
N THR A 20 -4.87 -37.43 17.93
CA THR A 20 -4.29 -36.19 18.46
C THR A 20 -3.52 -35.39 17.39
N LEU A 21 -2.85 -36.06 16.44
CA LEU A 21 -2.24 -35.41 15.27
C LEU A 21 -3.28 -34.77 14.33
N THR A 22 -4.46 -35.37 14.19
CA THR A 22 -5.57 -34.82 13.37
C THR A 22 -6.24 -33.62 14.06
N LEU A 23 -6.49 -33.68 15.37
CA LEU A 23 -7.03 -32.55 16.15
C LEU A 23 -6.06 -31.37 16.29
N ARG A 24 -4.75 -31.62 16.44
CA ARG A 24 -3.73 -30.58 16.52
C ARG A 24 -3.49 -29.88 15.18
N ARG A 25 -3.52 -30.62 14.05
CA ARG A 25 -3.57 -30.01 12.71
C ARG A 25 -4.84 -29.21 12.50
N LEU A 26 -6.00 -29.71 12.91
CA LEU A 26 -7.28 -28.99 12.81
C LEU A 26 -7.26 -27.69 13.62
N TYR A 27 -6.70 -27.70 14.84
CA TYR A 27 -6.62 -26.52 15.70
C TYR A 27 -5.62 -25.48 15.19
N GLU A 28 -4.45 -25.88 14.67
CA GLU A 28 -3.52 -24.97 13.99
C GLU A 28 -4.13 -24.39 12.70
N ILE A 29 -4.86 -25.19 11.92
CA ILE A 29 -5.59 -24.71 10.73
C ILE A 29 -6.70 -23.71 11.14
N LEU A 30 -7.42 -23.96 12.24
CA LEU A 30 -8.48 -23.08 12.76
C LEU A 30 -7.93 -21.77 13.35
N PHE A 31 -6.81 -21.81 14.08
CA PHE A 31 -6.14 -20.62 14.62
C PHE A 31 -5.49 -19.77 13.51
N MET A 32 -4.85 -20.42 12.52
CA MET A 32 -4.32 -19.75 11.32
C MET A 32 -5.45 -19.13 10.47
N SER A 33 -6.61 -19.80 10.38
CA SER A 33 -7.81 -19.25 9.74
C SER A 33 -8.34 -18.02 10.48
N GLN A 34 -8.33 -18.00 11.82
CA GLN A 34 -8.80 -16.86 12.63
C GLN A 34 -7.86 -15.63 12.55
N VAL A 35 -6.54 -15.82 12.57
CA VAL A 35 -5.56 -14.71 12.43
C VAL A 35 -5.52 -14.17 11.00
N TYR A 36 -5.58 -15.06 9.99
CA TYR A 36 -5.74 -14.68 8.58
C TYR A 36 -7.06 -13.92 8.36
N ALA A 37 -8.16 -14.39 8.95
CA ALA A 37 -9.46 -13.72 8.90
C ALA A 37 -9.44 -12.35 9.59
N LEU A 38 -8.71 -12.19 10.71
CA LEU A 38 -8.55 -10.89 11.40
C LEU A 38 -7.73 -9.89 10.56
N GLY A 39 -6.59 -10.31 9.99
CA GLY A 39 -5.76 -9.46 9.11
C GLY A 39 -6.47 -9.10 7.80
N ALA A 40 -7.18 -10.06 7.19
CA ALA A 40 -8.01 -9.85 6.02
C ALA A 40 -9.19 -8.92 6.33
N LYS A 41 -9.87 -9.09 7.47
CA LYS A 41 -10.98 -8.23 7.90
C LYS A 41 -10.57 -6.79 8.10
N VAL A 42 -9.42 -6.53 8.74
CA VAL A 42 -8.90 -5.16 8.89
C VAL A 42 -8.49 -4.57 7.54
N MET A 43 -7.77 -5.33 6.70
CA MET A 43 -7.35 -4.89 5.37
C MET A 43 -8.54 -4.55 4.46
N CYS A 44 -9.50 -5.47 4.34
CA CYS A 44 -10.67 -5.35 3.47
C CYS A 44 -11.66 -4.27 3.93
N ASN A 45 -11.75 -4.01 5.24
CA ASN A 45 -12.61 -2.95 5.77
C ASN A 45 -12.05 -1.55 5.47
N ASN A 46 -10.72 -1.41 5.38
CA ASN A 46 -10.04 -0.14 5.13
C ASN A 46 -9.91 0.21 3.64
N ILE A 47 -10.29 -0.69 2.72
CA ILE A 47 -10.36 -0.36 1.29
C ILE A 47 -11.58 0.52 1.04
N ALA A 48 -11.33 1.79 0.75
CA ALA A 48 -12.36 2.77 0.41
C ALA A 48 -13.13 2.33 -0.85
N GLY A 49 -14.46 2.42 -0.81
CA GLY A 49 -15.33 2.18 -1.96
C GLY A 49 -15.79 0.74 -2.20
N LEU A 50 -15.38 -0.25 -1.38
CA LEU A 50 -15.95 -1.60 -1.43
C LEU A 50 -17.34 -1.66 -0.80
N VAL A 51 -18.25 -2.44 -1.40
CA VAL A 51 -19.56 -2.76 -0.80
C VAL A 51 -19.46 -3.94 0.16
N THR A 52 -20.49 -4.16 0.99
CA THR A 52 -20.49 -5.20 2.04
C THR A 52 -20.13 -6.59 1.51
N TYR A 53 -20.72 -7.00 0.37
CA TYR A 53 -20.43 -8.30 -0.24
C TYR A 53 -19.01 -8.40 -0.80
N GLN A 54 -18.46 -7.31 -1.37
CA GLN A 54 -17.06 -7.28 -1.81
C GLN A 54 -16.09 -7.39 -0.62
N ARG A 55 -16.42 -6.77 0.52
CA ARG A 55 -15.63 -6.92 1.75
C ARG A 55 -15.65 -8.35 2.25
N GLN A 56 -16.79 -9.03 2.18
CA GLN A 56 -16.89 -10.44 2.52
C GLN A 56 -16.05 -11.31 1.58
N LEU A 57 -16.18 -11.15 0.26
CA LEU A 57 -15.34 -11.88 -0.70
C LEU A 57 -13.85 -11.62 -0.52
N CYS A 58 -13.49 -10.37 -0.19
CA CYS A 58 -12.12 -9.97 0.14
C CYS A 58 -11.63 -10.65 1.43
N GLN A 59 -12.48 -10.77 2.45
CA GLN A 59 -12.14 -11.46 3.70
C GLN A 59 -11.95 -12.96 3.50
N GLU A 60 -12.76 -13.56 2.64
CA GLU A 60 -12.67 -14.97 2.25
C GLU A 60 -11.44 -15.23 1.36
N ASN A 61 -11.09 -14.29 0.47
CA ASN A 61 -10.03 -14.44 -0.54
C ASN A 61 -9.11 -13.18 -0.60
N PRO A 62 -8.35 -12.85 0.45
CA PRO A 62 -7.62 -11.58 0.54
C PRO A 62 -6.39 -11.51 -0.36
N ASP A 63 -5.80 -12.64 -0.71
CA ASP A 63 -4.71 -12.78 -1.69
C ASP A 63 -5.14 -12.40 -3.12
N VAL A 64 -6.41 -12.60 -3.46
CA VAL A 64 -6.98 -12.26 -4.77
C VAL A 64 -7.06 -10.74 -4.98
N MET A 65 -7.12 -9.93 -3.91
CA MET A 65 -7.25 -8.46 -4.01
C MET A 65 -6.09 -7.80 -4.76
N VAL A 66 -4.88 -8.34 -4.64
CA VAL A 66 -3.71 -7.83 -5.38
C VAL A 66 -3.90 -8.05 -6.89
N SER A 67 -4.42 -9.22 -7.27
CA SER A 67 -4.70 -9.59 -8.66
C SER A 67 -5.86 -8.78 -9.23
N ILE A 68 -6.88 -8.49 -8.42
CA ILE A 68 -7.99 -7.59 -8.77
C ILE A 68 -7.45 -6.17 -9.08
N GLY A 69 -6.60 -5.62 -8.21
CA GLY A 69 -5.98 -4.30 -8.43
C GLY A 69 -5.10 -4.25 -9.68
N LYS A 70 -4.29 -5.30 -9.92
CA LYS A 70 -3.52 -5.47 -11.17
C LYS A 70 -4.44 -5.53 -12.39
N GLY A 71 -5.52 -6.30 -12.31
CA GLY A 71 -6.48 -6.49 -13.41
C GLY A 71 -7.21 -5.20 -13.77
N ALA A 72 -7.57 -4.40 -12.78
CA ALA A 72 -8.19 -3.10 -13.01
C ALA A 72 -7.21 -2.09 -13.62
N LYS A 73 -5.96 -2.07 -13.15
CA LYS A 73 -4.89 -1.28 -13.79
C LYS A 73 -4.64 -1.72 -15.23
N LEU A 74 -4.62 -3.02 -15.49
CA LEU A 74 -4.49 -3.59 -16.83
C LEU A 74 -5.63 -3.10 -17.74
N GLY A 75 -6.87 -3.09 -17.23
CA GLY A 75 -8.03 -2.53 -17.93
C GLY A 75 -7.88 -1.04 -18.27
N VAL A 76 -7.42 -0.22 -17.32
CA VAL A 76 -7.19 1.22 -17.54
C VAL A 76 -6.10 1.46 -18.57
N VAL A 77 -4.96 0.76 -18.48
CA VAL A 77 -3.85 0.90 -19.43
C VAL A 77 -4.29 0.51 -20.84
N GLU A 78 -5.01 -0.60 -20.98
CA GLU A 78 -5.54 -1.02 -22.27
C GLU A 78 -6.58 -0.03 -22.81
N CYS A 79 -7.44 0.51 -21.96
CA CYS A 79 -8.39 1.54 -22.35
C CYS A 79 -7.69 2.81 -22.88
N GLN A 80 -6.67 3.30 -22.17
CA GLN A 80 -5.86 4.43 -22.63
C GLN A 80 -5.17 4.12 -23.95
N GLN A 81 -4.68 2.90 -24.14
CA GLN A 81 -4.06 2.47 -25.39
C GLN A 81 -5.06 2.45 -26.56
N GLN A 82 -6.25 1.89 -26.35
CA GLN A 82 -7.31 1.79 -27.36
C GLN A 82 -7.90 3.17 -27.73
N PHE A 83 -7.84 4.14 -26.82
CA PHE A 83 -8.41 5.49 -26.99
C PHE A 83 -7.37 6.61 -27.13
N LYS A 84 -6.07 6.30 -27.23
CA LYS A 84 -4.98 7.29 -27.27
C LYS A 84 -5.18 8.41 -28.31
N ASP A 85 -5.75 8.05 -29.46
CA ASP A 85 -5.99 8.93 -30.61
C ASP A 85 -7.43 9.46 -30.68
N GLN A 86 -8.25 9.25 -29.64
CA GLN A 86 -9.65 9.69 -29.59
C GLN A 86 -9.79 10.96 -28.75
N ARG A 87 -10.83 11.77 -28.97
CA ARG A 87 -11.10 12.99 -28.17
C ARG A 87 -11.21 12.71 -26.68
N TRP A 88 -11.87 11.61 -26.32
CA TRP A 88 -11.74 11.00 -24.99
C TRP A 88 -10.66 9.94 -25.02
N ASN A 89 -9.61 10.09 -24.21
CA ASN A 89 -8.44 9.22 -24.19
C ASN A 89 -8.40 8.26 -23.00
N CYS A 90 -9.56 7.96 -22.41
CA CYS A 90 -9.65 7.17 -21.17
C CYS A 90 -8.87 7.78 -19.99
N SER A 91 -8.86 9.11 -19.90
CA SER A 91 -8.35 9.84 -18.74
C SER A 91 -9.31 9.66 -17.56
N THR A 92 -8.78 9.17 -16.44
CA THR A 92 -9.51 9.05 -15.18
C THR A 92 -9.48 10.40 -14.45
N VAL A 93 -10.62 10.88 -13.96
CA VAL A 93 -10.65 12.13 -13.16
C VAL A 93 -9.85 11.92 -11.88
N ALA A 94 -8.86 12.79 -11.61
CA ALA A 94 -7.83 12.65 -10.58
C ALA A 94 -8.30 12.60 -9.10
N ARG A 95 -9.61 12.54 -8.84
CA ARG A 95 -10.19 12.56 -7.49
C ARG A 95 -10.99 11.32 -7.08
N ASP A 96 -11.22 10.36 -7.99
CA ASP A 96 -11.96 9.13 -7.64
C ASP A 96 -11.00 7.98 -7.27
N VAL A 97 -10.97 7.68 -5.97
CA VAL A 97 -10.14 6.62 -5.34
C VAL A 97 -10.55 5.22 -5.79
N SER A 98 -11.71 5.08 -6.44
CA SER A 98 -12.25 3.79 -6.86
C SER A 98 -12.03 3.53 -8.35
N VAL A 99 -11.05 2.69 -8.67
CA VAL A 99 -10.94 2.03 -9.98
C VAL A 99 -12.19 1.17 -10.27
N PHE A 100 -12.94 0.79 -9.23
CA PHE A 100 -14.20 0.04 -9.28
C PHE A 100 -15.44 0.90 -8.98
N GLY A 101 -15.30 2.23 -9.13
CA GLY A 101 -16.25 3.31 -8.84
C GLY A 101 -17.51 3.37 -9.70
N LYS A 102 -18.34 4.40 -9.50
CA LYS A 102 -19.12 4.94 -10.63
C LYS A 102 -18.11 5.61 -11.56
N VAL A 103 -17.42 4.80 -12.37
CA VAL A 103 -16.18 5.17 -13.07
C VAL A 103 -16.39 6.38 -14.00
N MET A 104 -17.62 6.56 -14.47
CA MET A 104 -18.08 7.73 -15.21
C MET A 104 -19.52 8.07 -14.80
N ARG A 105 -19.78 9.37 -14.59
CA ARG A 105 -21.10 9.89 -14.18
C ARG A 105 -22.18 9.60 -15.21
N ARG A 106 -21.84 9.76 -16.50
CA ARG A 106 -22.76 9.57 -17.62
C ARG A 106 -22.81 8.11 -18.09
N ALA A 107 -23.97 7.64 -18.52
CA ALA A 107 -24.17 6.30 -19.04
C ALA A 107 -23.82 6.16 -20.53
N SER A 108 -22.65 6.70 -20.93
CA SER A 108 -22.22 6.80 -22.32
C SER A 108 -21.58 5.52 -22.87
N ARG A 109 -21.31 5.53 -24.17
CA ARG A 109 -20.60 4.46 -24.87
C ARG A 109 -19.20 4.23 -24.29
N GLU A 110 -18.50 5.29 -23.85
CA GLU A 110 -17.18 5.18 -23.20
C GLU A 110 -17.31 4.46 -21.85
N SER A 111 -18.33 4.79 -21.07
CA SER A 111 -18.65 4.07 -19.83
C SER A 111 -18.86 2.59 -20.09
N ALA A 112 -19.63 2.22 -21.13
CA ALA A 112 -19.87 0.83 -21.49
C ALA A 112 -18.57 0.05 -21.74
N PHE A 113 -17.63 0.65 -22.47
CA PHE A 113 -16.31 0.06 -22.71
C PHE A 113 -15.49 -0.07 -21.42
N VAL A 114 -15.48 0.96 -20.57
CA VAL A 114 -14.73 0.95 -19.30
C VAL A 114 -15.17 -0.18 -18.37
N TYR A 115 -16.49 -0.38 -18.22
CA TYR A 115 -17.02 -1.49 -17.43
C TYR A 115 -16.61 -2.85 -18.01
N ALA A 116 -16.73 -3.02 -19.33
CA ALA A 116 -16.36 -4.26 -20.01
C ALA A 116 -14.86 -4.58 -19.88
N VAL A 117 -13.98 -3.62 -20.18
CA VAL A 117 -12.51 -3.83 -20.14
C VAL A 117 -11.99 -4.00 -18.72
N SER A 118 -12.58 -3.32 -17.73
CA SER A 118 -12.22 -3.47 -16.31
C SER A 118 -12.59 -4.86 -15.80
N SER A 119 -13.81 -5.33 -16.12
CA SER A 119 -14.27 -6.67 -15.78
C SER A 119 -13.42 -7.77 -16.45
N ALA A 120 -13.08 -7.58 -17.73
CA ALA A 120 -12.18 -8.46 -18.46
C ALA A 120 -10.76 -8.49 -17.88
N GLY A 121 -10.24 -7.33 -17.45
CA GLY A 121 -8.94 -7.19 -16.80
C GLY A 121 -8.84 -7.97 -15.50
N VAL A 122 -9.90 -7.91 -14.67
CA VAL A 122 -9.99 -8.72 -13.45
C VAL A 122 -9.98 -10.22 -13.76
N VAL A 123 -10.76 -10.67 -14.75
CA VAL A 123 -10.73 -12.09 -15.18
C VAL A 123 -9.34 -12.51 -15.62
N HIS A 124 -8.66 -11.68 -16.41
CA HIS A 124 -7.35 -11.98 -16.98
C HIS A 124 -6.29 -12.16 -15.89
N GLU A 125 -6.16 -11.19 -15.00
CA GLU A 125 -5.14 -11.23 -13.95
C GLU A 125 -5.45 -12.27 -12.86
N VAL A 126 -6.71 -12.44 -12.44
CA VAL A 126 -7.08 -13.50 -11.47
C VAL A 126 -6.78 -14.88 -12.05
N THR A 127 -7.10 -15.10 -13.33
CA THR A 127 -6.79 -16.38 -14.00
C THR A 127 -5.28 -16.61 -14.07
N ARG A 128 -4.49 -15.59 -14.42
CA ARG A 128 -3.03 -15.71 -14.54
C ARG A 128 -2.33 -15.89 -13.20
N ALA A 129 -2.80 -15.19 -12.17
CA ALA A 129 -2.31 -15.36 -10.80
C ALA A 129 -2.55 -16.80 -10.32
N CYS A 130 -3.71 -17.36 -10.66
CA CYS A 130 -4.04 -18.75 -10.36
C CYS A 130 -3.02 -19.74 -10.95
N SER A 131 -2.74 -19.61 -12.25
CA SER A 131 -1.81 -20.50 -12.94
C SER A 131 -0.35 -20.36 -12.53
N ARG A 132 0.02 -19.19 -11.98
CA ARG A 132 1.34 -18.94 -11.40
C ARG A 132 1.48 -19.48 -9.97
N GLY A 133 0.39 -19.99 -9.38
CA GLY A 133 0.36 -20.38 -7.97
C GLY A 133 0.49 -19.17 -7.02
N GLU A 134 0.06 -17.98 -7.45
CA GLU A 134 0.04 -16.79 -6.60
C GLU A 134 -1.20 -16.76 -5.67
N LEU A 135 -2.22 -17.57 -5.96
CA LEU A 135 -3.48 -17.65 -5.21
C LEU A 135 -3.63 -19.03 -4.54
N SER A 136 -4.12 -19.07 -3.30
CA SER A 136 -4.28 -20.32 -2.55
C SER A 136 -5.51 -21.13 -2.95
N ASP A 137 -6.58 -20.44 -3.33
CA ASP A 137 -7.93 -21.04 -3.43
C ASP A 137 -8.29 -21.48 -4.85
N CYS A 138 -7.29 -21.65 -5.71
CA CYS A 138 -7.50 -22.07 -7.07
C CYS A 138 -6.31 -22.87 -7.62
N THR A 139 -6.57 -23.65 -8.67
CA THR A 139 -5.56 -24.50 -9.32
C THR A 139 -5.59 -24.30 -10.83
N CYS A 140 -4.55 -24.80 -11.50
CA CYS A 140 -4.56 -25.03 -12.95
C CYS A 140 -5.82 -25.83 -13.36
N ASP A 141 -6.27 -25.66 -14.61
CA ASP A 141 -7.41 -26.39 -15.16
C ASP A 141 -7.16 -27.90 -15.17
N SER A 142 -7.81 -28.62 -14.26
CA SER A 142 -7.66 -30.07 -14.09
C SER A 142 -8.35 -30.90 -15.16
N ASN A 143 -9.19 -30.28 -16.01
CA ASN A 143 -9.95 -30.96 -17.06
C ASN A 143 -9.09 -31.25 -18.31
N ARG A 144 -7.80 -30.91 -18.29
CA ARG A 144 -6.87 -31.03 -19.42
C ARG A 144 -5.74 -31.99 -19.07
N LYS A 145 -6.01 -33.29 -19.20
CA LYS A 145 -5.05 -34.37 -18.92
C LYS A 145 -5.02 -35.38 -20.06
N GLY A 146 -3.92 -36.12 -20.18
CA GLY A 146 -3.76 -37.21 -21.15
C GLY A 146 -3.49 -36.73 -22.58
N ARG A 147 -3.62 -37.65 -23.54
CA ARG A 147 -3.31 -37.38 -24.96
C ARG A 147 -4.47 -36.64 -25.63
N SER A 148 -4.15 -35.55 -26.31
CA SER A 148 -5.09 -34.75 -27.09
C SER A 148 -5.45 -35.45 -28.40
N ARG A 149 -6.68 -35.21 -28.89
CA ARG A 149 -7.12 -35.63 -30.25
C ARG A 149 -6.22 -35.09 -31.37
N LYS A 150 -5.46 -34.02 -31.10
CA LYS A 150 -4.50 -33.41 -32.04
C LYS A 150 -3.07 -33.98 -31.90
N GLY A 151 -2.90 -35.14 -31.27
CA GLY A 151 -1.65 -35.90 -31.23
C GLY A 151 -0.62 -35.48 -30.17
N PHE A 152 -0.80 -34.33 -29.51
CA PHE A 152 0.08 -33.86 -28.42
C PHE A 152 -0.41 -34.32 -27.04
N GLU A 153 0.46 -34.26 -26.03
CA GLU A 153 0.09 -34.54 -24.64
C GLU A 153 -0.25 -33.27 -23.86
N TRP A 154 -1.32 -33.31 -23.07
CA TRP A 154 -1.61 -32.24 -22.12
C TRP A 154 -0.62 -32.31 -20.96
N GLY A 155 0.05 -31.21 -20.68
CA GLY A 155 0.93 -31.08 -19.52
C GLY A 155 1.22 -29.61 -19.22
N GLY A 156 1.98 -29.34 -18.15
CA GLY A 156 2.15 -27.97 -17.64
C GLY A 156 0.89 -27.47 -16.92
N CYS A 157 0.78 -26.14 -16.74
CA CYS A 157 -0.36 -25.52 -16.07
C CYS A 157 -1.25 -24.81 -17.11
N SER A 158 -2.44 -25.36 -17.34
CA SER A 158 -3.45 -24.69 -18.17
C SER A 158 -4.24 -23.67 -17.34
N ASP A 159 -4.45 -22.49 -17.90
CA ASP A 159 -5.13 -21.37 -17.26
C ASP A 159 -6.60 -21.68 -16.94
N ASN A 160 -6.96 -21.60 -15.66
CA ASN A 160 -8.30 -21.87 -15.16
C ASN A 160 -9.22 -20.65 -15.32
N VAL A 161 -9.54 -20.34 -16.57
CA VAL A 161 -10.39 -19.19 -16.92
C VAL A 161 -11.78 -19.29 -16.28
N ALA A 162 -12.29 -20.51 -16.04
CA ALA A 162 -13.61 -20.68 -15.41
C ALA A 162 -13.63 -20.15 -13.97
N TYR A 163 -12.54 -20.34 -13.22
CA TYR A 163 -12.38 -19.75 -11.88
C TYR A 163 -12.35 -18.21 -11.96
N GLY A 164 -11.50 -17.64 -12.82
CA GLY A 164 -11.40 -16.19 -12.98
C GLY A 164 -12.73 -15.53 -13.39
N LEU A 165 -13.48 -16.17 -14.28
CA LEU A 165 -14.83 -15.73 -14.68
C LEU A 165 -15.81 -15.72 -13.51
N ARG A 166 -15.83 -16.79 -12.70
CA ARG A 166 -16.72 -16.91 -11.54
C ARG A 166 -16.37 -15.89 -10.46
N PHE A 167 -15.08 -15.67 -10.21
CA PHE A 167 -14.64 -14.72 -9.20
C PHE A 167 -14.96 -13.28 -9.62
N ALA A 168 -14.56 -12.87 -10.84
CA ALA A 168 -14.85 -11.53 -11.37
C ALA A 168 -16.36 -11.28 -11.47
N LYS A 169 -17.11 -12.32 -11.91
CA LYS A 169 -18.46 -12.67 -11.45
C LYS A 169 -19.00 -11.90 -10.26
N LEU A 170 -18.75 -12.53 -9.13
CA LEU A 170 -19.23 -12.19 -7.79
C LEU A 170 -18.67 -10.85 -7.32
N PHE A 171 -17.40 -10.57 -7.63
CA PHE A 171 -16.73 -9.39 -7.11
C PHE A 171 -17.15 -8.10 -7.83
N VAL A 172 -17.09 -8.07 -9.17
CA VAL A 172 -17.37 -6.86 -9.96
C VAL A 172 -18.87 -6.53 -9.97
N ASP A 173 -19.73 -7.55 -10.05
CA ASP A 173 -21.19 -7.34 -10.17
C ASP A 173 -21.83 -6.91 -8.85
N SER A 174 -21.27 -7.30 -7.70
CA SER A 174 -21.90 -7.08 -6.39
C SER A 174 -22.11 -5.63 -5.96
N ARG A 175 -21.48 -4.69 -6.66
CA ARG A 175 -21.70 -3.24 -6.47
C ARG A 175 -22.97 -2.75 -7.17
N GLU A 176 -23.39 -3.42 -8.24
CA GLU A 176 -24.48 -2.97 -9.09
C GLU A 176 -25.82 -3.43 -8.48
N GLN A 177 -26.63 -2.49 -8.00
CA GLN A 177 -27.94 -2.79 -7.45
C GLN A 177 -28.95 -2.88 -8.59
N GLU A 178 -29.58 -4.04 -8.81
CA GLU A 178 -30.42 -4.36 -10.00
C GLU A 178 -31.67 -3.47 -10.23
N ARG A 179 -31.85 -2.39 -9.48
CA ARG A 179 -33.04 -1.53 -9.51
C ARG A 179 -32.95 -0.37 -10.50
N ASP A 180 -31.76 0.12 -10.84
CA ASP A 180 -31.62 1.25 -11.77
C ASP A 180 -31.18 0.80 -13.18
N ALA A 181 -31.61 1.56 -14.20
CA ALA A 181 -31.26 1.30 -15.60
C ALA A 181 -29.73 1.24 -15.78
N ARG A 182 -29.01 2.10 -15.05
CA ARG A 182 -27.54 2.19 -15.04
C ARG A 182 -26.88 0.90 -14.57
N ALA A 183 -27.33 0.29 -13.46
CA ALA A 183 -26.79 -0.98 -12.98
C ALA A 183 -27.03 -2.09 -13.98
N LYS A 184 -28.19 -2.13 -14.63
CA LYS A 184 -28.49 -3.14 -15.67
C LYS A 184 -27.53 -3.02 -16.85
N MET A 185 -27.30 -1.79 -17.31
CA MET A 185 -26.31 -1.48 -18.35
C MET A 185 -24.90 -1.91 -17.91
N ASN A 186 -24.50 -1.60 -16.67
CA ASN A 186 -23.20 -1.99 -16.13
C ASN A 186 -23.03 -3.51 -16.06
N LEU A 187 -24.03 -4.23 -15.53
CA LEU A 187 -24.05 -5.69 -15.44
C LEU A 187 -23.97 -6.35 -16.83
N HIS A 188 -24.70 -5.82 -17.81
CA HIS A 188 -24.61 -6.28 -19.21
C HIS A 188 -23.21 -6.09 -19.76
N ASN A 189 -22.63 -4.90 -19.64
CA ASN A 189 -21.30 -4.61 -20.17
C ASN A 189 -20.19 -5.39 -19.44
N ASN A 190 -20.30 -5.54 -18.11
CA ASN A 190 -19.44 -6.43 -17.32
C ASN A 190 -19.54 -7.87 -17.82
N PHE A 191 -20.74 -8.33 -18.19
CA PHE A 191 -20.94 -9.65 -18.77
C PHE A 191 -20.29 -9.76 -20.16
N VAL A 192 -20.49 -8.79 -21.06
CA VAL A 192 -19.85 -8.75 -22.39
C VAL A 192 -18.33 -8.82 -22.28
N GLY A 193 -17.74 -8.04 -21.36
CA GLY A 193 -16.30 -8.07 -21.08
C GLY A 193 -15.76 -9.44 -20.65
N ARG A 194 -16.57 -10.22 -19.92
CA ARG A 194 -16.22 -11.56 -19.43
C ARG A 194 -16.65 -12.68 -20.39
N ARG A 195 -17.46 -12.37 -21.40
CA ARG A 195 -18.16 -13.39 -22.19
C ARG A 195 -17.18 -14.12 -23.10
N ARG A 196 -17.33 -15.44 -23.14
CA ARG A 196 -16.80 -16.27 -24.23
C ARG A 196 -17.79 -16.20 -25.40
N SER A 197 -17.47 -15.44 -26.44
CA SER A 197 -18.24 -15.52 -27.68
C SER A 197 -18.15 -16.95 -28.23
N LYS A 198 -19.27 -17.67 -28.29
CA LYS A 198 -19.34 -19.06 -28.79
C LYS A 198 -19.02 -19.14 -30.29
N SER A 199 -19.38 -18.13 -31.08
CA SER A 199 -19.08 -18.10 -32.53
C SER A 199 -17.60 -17.79 -32.81
N LEU A 200 -16.95 -16.95 -32.00
CA LEU A 200 -15.52 -16.65 -32.15
C LEU A 200 -14.61 -17.74 -31.57
N PHE A 201 -15.10 -18.57 -30.65
CA PHE A 201 -14.35 -19.71 -30.08
C PHE A 201 -13.88 -20.72 -31.15
N GLN A 202 -14.56 -20.72 -32.31
CA GLN A 202 -14.20 -21.54 -33.46
C GLN A 202 -13.13 -20.89 -34.37
N ALA A 203 -12.95 -19.57 -34.32
CA ALA A 203 -12.13 -18.83 -35.27
C ALA A 203 -10.90 -18.12 -34.66
N VAL A 204 -10.99 -17.53 -33.46
CA VAL A 204 -9.89 -16.74 -32.87
C VAL A 204 -9.86 -16.87 -31.33
N LYS A 205 -8.67 -17.15 -30.81
CA LYS A 205 -8.30 -17.35 -29.40
C LYS A 205 -8.69 -16.16 -28.49
N MET A 206 -9.92 -16.09 -28.00
CA MET A 206 -10.34 -14.91 -27.22
C MET A 206 -9.91 -14.88 -25.77
N HIS A 207 -9.67 -16.04 -25.15
CA HIS A 207 -9.23 -16.08 -23.76
C HIS A 207 -7.93 -16.82 -23.63
N THR A 208 -7.70 -17.89 -24.39
CA THR A 208 -6.52 -18.71 -24.25
C THR A 208 -5.90 -19.10 -25.58
N ILE A 209 -4.58 -19.10 -25.64
CA ILE A 209 -3.78 -19.67 -26.71
C ILE A 209 -3.25 -21.04 -26.28
N LEU A 210 -3.09 -21.97 -27.22
CA LEU A 210 -2.42 -23.24 -26.98
C LEU A 210 -0.91 -23.01 -27.16
N ASP A 211 -0.16 -23.16 -26.08
CA ASP A 211 1.30 -23.14 -26.07
C ASP A 211 1.82 -24.57 -25.96
N CYS A 212 2.93 -24.86 -26.64
CA CYS A 212 3.52 -26.18 -26.69
C CYS A 212 5.03 -26.12 -26.51
N LYS A 213 5.58 -27.09 -25.76
CA LYS A 213 7.01 -27.37 -25.67
C LYS A 213 7.32 -28.65 -26.44
N CYS A 214 8.33 -28.59 -27.30
CA CYS A 214 8.81 -29.74 -28.07
C CYS A 214 9.97 -30.41 -27.33
N HIS A 215 9.97 -31.75 -27.32
CA HIS A 215 10.88 -32.57 -26.50
C HIS A 215 11.72 -33.56 -27.33
N GLY A 216 11.60 -33.58 -28.65
CA GLY A 216 12.37 -34.50 -29.50
C GLY A 216 13.84 -34.09 -29.63
N VAL A 217 14.66 -35.04 -30.12
CA VAL A 217 16.11 -34.86 -30.37
C VAL A 217 16.33 -33.60 -31.22
N SER A 218 17.30 -32.77 -30.81
CA SER A 218 17.63 -31.48 -31.43
C SER A 218 16.47 -30.46 -31.50
N GLY A 219 15.48 -30.56 -30.59
CA GLY A 219 14.33 -29.66 -30.56
C GLY A 219 13.19 -30.05 -31.49
N SER A 220 13.20 -31.26 -32.04
CA SER A 220 12.12 -31.76 -32.90
C SER A 220 10.78 -31.86 -32.15
N CYS A 221 9.67 -31.57 -32.84
CA CYS A 221 8.32 -31.49 -32.26
C CYS A 221 7.49 -32.78 -32.40
N GLN A 222 8.12 -33.94 -32.63
CA GLN A 222 7.42 -35.21 -32.74
C GLN A 222 6.73 -35.60 -31.42
N VAL A 223 7.39 -35.35 -30.29
CA VAL A 223 6.79 -35.38 -28.96
C VAL A 223 6.69 -33.93 -28.47
N LYS A 224 5.47 -33.49 -28.17
CA LYS A 224 5.24 -32.15 -27.63
C LYS A 224 4.17 -32.18 -26.55
N THR A 225 4.41 -31.36 -25.54
CA THR A 225 3.52 -31.18 -24.39
C THR A 225 2.93 -29.77 -24.48
N CYS A 226 1.61 -29.64 -24.38
CA CYS A 226 0.94 -28.36 -24.54
C CYS A 226 0.02 -28.01 -23.36
N TRP A 227 -0.12 -26.72 -23.10
CA TRP A 227 -1.06 -26.12 -22.13
C TRP A 227 -1.79 -24.94 -22.76
N LYS A 228 -2.92 -24.55 -22.16
CA LYS A 228 -3.62 -23.32 -22.54
C LYS A 228 -3.19 -22.17 -21.63
N THR A 229 -2.71 -21.07 -22.18
CA THR A 229 -2.41 -19.84 -21.43
C THR A 229 -3.32 -18.70 -21.88
N MET A 230 -3.57 -17.68 -21.06
CA MET A 230 -4.34 -16.51 -21.44
C MET A 230 -3.68 -15.79 -22.63
N ALA A 231 -4.48 -15.31 -23.57
CA ALA A 231 -4.02 -14.49 -24.68
C ALA A 231 -3.47 -13.13 -24.18
N PRO A 232 -2.62 -12.45 -24.97
CA PRO A 232 -2.25 -11.07 -24.68
C PRO A 232 -3.50 -10.19 -24.51
N PHE A 233 -3.52 -9.34 -23.49
CA PHE A 233 -4.71 -8.56 -23.16
C PHE A 233 -5.11 -7.56 -24.25
N SER A 234 -4.17 -7.15 -25.10
CA SER A 234 -4.43 -6.33 -26.29
C SER A 234 -5.41 -6.97 -27.28
N VAL A 235 -5.48 -8.31 -27.34
CA VAL A 235 -6.49 -9.02 -28.16
C VAL A 235 -7.90 -8.77 -27.62
N VAL A 236 -8.04 -8.77 -26.29
CA VAL A 236 -9.31 -8.46 -25.61
C VAL A 236 -9.67 -7.00 -25.81
N GLY A 237 -8.70 -6.09 -25.65
CA GLY A 237 -8.88 -4.65 -25.90
C GLY A 237 -9.39 -4.37 -27.31
N SER A 238 -8.75 -4.93 -28.34
CA SER A 238 -9.16 -4.76 -29.73
C SER A 238 -10.55 -5.34 -30.03
N TYR A 239 -10.90 -6.47 -29.43
CA TYR A 239 -12.24 -7.03 -29.56
C TYR A 239 -13.31 -6.14 -28.92
N LEU A 240 -13.07 -5.68 -27.68
CA LEU A 240 -14.00 -4.77 -27.03
C LEU A 240 -14.09 -3.43 -27.77
N ARG A 241 -13.01 -3.03 -28.45
CA ARG A 241 -12.99 -1.81 -29.27
C ARG A 241 -13.90 -1.92 -30.50
N ASP A 242 -13.92 -3.08 -31.16
CA ASP A 242 -14.89 -3.38 -32.24
C ASP A 242 -16.34 -3.34 -31.71
N ARG A 243 -16.58 -3.91 -30.52
CA ARG A 243 -17.91 -3.86 -29.88
C ARG A 243 -18.32 -2.48 -29.41
N TYR A 244 -17.37 -1.63 -29.03
CA TYR A 244 -17.61 -0.24 -28.72
C TYR A 244 -18.11 0.53 -29.95
N GLN A 245 -17.49 0.32 -31.12
CA GLN A 245 -17.93 0.95 -32.37
C GLN A 245 -19.37 0.55 -32.73
N LYS A 246 -19.76 -0.69 -32.43
CA LYS A 246 -21.10 -1.25 -32.66
C LYS A 246 -22.01 -1.19 -31.42
N GLY A 247 -21.70 -0.32 -30.46
CA GLY A 247 -22.49 -0.17 -29.24
C GLY A 247 -23.93 0.23 -29.56
N ILE A 248 -24.88 -0.26 -28.76
CA ILE A 248 -26.32 -0.08 -28.96
C ILE A 248 -26.87 0.85 -27.87
N LEU A 249 -27.63 1.86 -28.28
CA LEU A 249 -28.41 2.70 -27.36
C LEU A 249 -29.63 1.91 -26.88
N VAL A 250 -29.79 1.80 -25.56
CA VAL A 250 -30.87 1.05 -24.92
C VAL A 250 -31.65 1.93 -23.96
N THR A 251 -32.88 1.52 -23.67
CA THR A 251 -33.73 2.09 -22.61
C THR A 251 -34.22 0.94 -21.70
N VAL A 252 -35.03 1.25 -20.70
CA VAL A 252 -35.72 0.24 -19.91
C VAL A 252 -37.13 0.02 -20.44
N ASP A 253 -37.62 -1.23 -20.37
CA ASP A 253 -39.00 -1.56 -20.71
C ASP A 253 -40.01 -0.81 -19.81
N GLN A 254 -41.29 -0.91 -20.16
CA GLN A 254 -42.38 -0.24 -19.41
C GLN A 254 -42.45 -0.71 -17.95
N SER A 255 -42.03 -1.94 -17.66
CA SER A 255 -41.98 -2.49 -16.30
C SER A 255 -40.72 -2.05 -15.53
N GLY A 256 -39.78 -1.39 -16.20
CA GLY A 256 -38.49 -0.99 -15.63
C GLY A 256 -37.56 -2.15 -15.31
N ASN A 257 -37.85 -3.37 -15.78
CA ASN A 257 -37.22 -4.63 -15.45
C ASN A 257 -36.13 -5.07 -16.44
N GLU A 258 -36.28 -4.79 -17.74
CA GLU A 258 -35.35 -5.26 -18.77
C GLU A 258 -34.81 -4.12 -19.64
N LEU A 259 -33.63 -4.31 -20.21
CA LEU A 259 -33.06 -3.40 -21.20
C LEU A 259 -33.62 -3.73 -22.59
N VAL A 260 -34.11 -2.71 -23.30
CA VAL A 260 -34.65 -2.83 -24.65
C VAL A 260 -33.95 -1.84 -25.59
N VAL A 261 -33.81 -2.19 -26.87
CA VAL A 261 -33.19 -1.30 -27.86
C VAL A 261 -34.05 -0.04 -28.05
N ALA A 262 -33.41 1.14 -28.02
CA ALA A 262 -34.12 2.43 -28.01
C ALA A 262 -34.77 2.80 -29.36
N GLU A 263 -34.20 2.33 -30.47
CA GLU A 263 -34.55 2.76 -31.83
C GLU A 263 -35.37 1.72 -32.62
N GLU A 264 -35.83 0.63 -32.00
CA GLU A 264 -36.60 -0.40 -32.68
C GLU A 264 -38.12 -0.25 -32.50
N THR A 265 -38.87 -0.43 -33.59
CA THR A 265 -40.35 -0.38 -33.63
C THR A 265 -40.99 -1.44 -32.71
N TYR A 266 -40.25 -2.52 -32.43
CA TYR A 266 -40.64 -3.57 -31.50
C TYR A 266 -39.54 -3.71 -30.44
N PRO A 267 -39.86 -3.62 -29.13
CA PRO A 267 -38.86 -3.73 -28.07
C PRO A 267 -38.13 -5.08 -28.12
N ALA A 268 -36.89 -5.09 -28.61
CA ALA A 268 -36.03 -6.27 -28.58
C ALA A 268 -34.98 -6.16 -27.49
N THR A 269 -34.68 -7.28 -26.83
CA THR A 269 -33.55 -7.36 -25.90
C THR A 269 -32.21 -7.27 -26.65
N PRO A 270 -31.25 -6.47 -26.16
CA PRO A 270 -29.98 -6.28 -26.84
C PRO A 270 -29.15 -7.56 -26.85
N SER A 271 -28.44 -7.78 -27.96
CA SER A 271 -27.54 -8.92 -28.08
C SER A 271 -26.49 -8.92 -26.97
N ARG A 272 -26.29 -10.10 -26.37
CA ARG A 272 -25.26 -10.36 -25.36
C ARG A 272 -23.82 -10.27 -25.88
N ASP A 273 -23.63 -10.03 -27.17
CA ASP A 273 -22.32 -9.84 -27.81
C ASP A 273 -21.97 -8.36 -28.06
N ASN A 274 -22.90 -7.43 -27.83
CA ASN A 274 -22.70 -6.00 -28.06
C ASN A 274 -22.69 -5.23 -26.75
N LEU A 275 -21.88 -4.17 -26.70
CA LEU A 275 -21.91 -3.21 -25.59
C LEU A 275 -23.17 -2.35 -25.71
N VAL A 276 -23.72 -1.96 -24.56
CA VAL A 276 -24.95 -1.14 -24.49
C VAL A 276 -24.71 0.12 -23.66
N PHE A 277 -25.37 1.20 -24.04
CA PHE A 277 -25.30 2.49 -23.34
C PHE A 277 -26.70 3.13 -23.26
N LEU A 278 -26.92 4.02 -22.28
CA LEU A 278 -28.24 4.65 -22.06
C LEU A 278 -28.29 6.10 -22.55
N GLU A 279 -27.12 6.73 -22.72
CA GLU A 279 -27.01 8.15 -23.06
C GLU A 279 -25.95 8.37 -24.14
N GLU A 280 -26.21 9.32 -25.03
CA GLU A 280 -25.21 9.74 -26.01
C GLU A 280 -23.96 10.36 -25.38
N SER A 281 -22.82 10.16 -26.04
CA SER A 281 -21.54 10.69 -25.60
C SER A 281 -21.56 12.22 -25.55
N PRO A 282 -21.00 12.86 -24.50
CA PRO A 282 -20.87 14.31 -24.44
C PRO A 282 -19.84 14.82 -25.44
N ASP A 283 -19.81 16.15 -25.64
CA ASP A 283 -18.69 16.77 -26.33
C ASP A 283 -17.42 16.73 -25.46
N TYR A 284 -16.42 15.99 -25.92
CA TYR A 284 -15.11 15.86 -25.26
C TYR A 284 -14.09 16.93 -25.71
N CYS A 285 -14.47 17.82 -26.62
CA CYS A 285 -13.59 18.87 -27.12
C CYS A 285 -13.25 19.92 -26.06
N VAL A 286 -14.21 20.25 -25.20
CA VAL A 286 -14.12 21.31 -24.19
C VAL A 286 -14.09 20.68 -22.78
N PRO A 287 -13.30 21.22 -21.84
CA PRO A 287 -13.35 20.78 -20.45
C PRO A 287 -14.74 21.01 -19.85
N ASN A 288 -15.30 19.98 -19.23
CA ASN A 288 -16.59 20.05 -18.55
C ASN A 288 -16.61 19.12 -17.34
N SER A 289 -16.68 19.71 -16.14
CA SER A 289 -16.63 18.99 -14.86
C SER A 289 -17.88 18.15 -14.59
N ASN A 290 -19.03 18.48 -15.19
CA ASN A 290 -20.28 17.74 -15.02
C ASN A 290 -20.28 16.44 -15.82
N THR A 291 -19.76 16.47 -17.05
CA THR A 291 -19.63 15.29 -17.92
C THR A 291 -18.33 14.52 -17.67
N GLY A 292 -17.37 15.11 -16.97
CA GLY A 292 -16.04 14.53 -16.73
C GLY A 292 -15.08 14.68 -17.93
N SER A 293 -15.40 15.56 -18.88
CA SER A 293 -14.52 15.87 -20.01
C SER A 293 -13.36 16.75 -19.55
N LEU A 294 -12.13 16.38 -19.92
CA LEU A 294 -10.93 17.22 -19.70
C LEU A 294 -10.65 18.19 -20.86
N GLY A 295 -11.38 18.08 -21.98
CA GLY A 295 -11.09 18.80 -23.22
C GLY A 295 -9.89 18.23 -23.99
N THR A 296 -9.69 18.74 -25.20
CA THR A 296 -8.57 18.31 -26.09
C THR A 296 -7.44 19.31 -26.23
N THR A 297 -7.51 20.46 -25.55
CA THR A 297 -6.44 21.47 -25.53
C THR A 297 -5.13 20.89 -24.98
N GLY A 298 -4.00 21.25 -25.59
CA GLY A 298 -2.68 20.76 -25.18
C GLY A 298 -2.39 19.32 -25.59
N ARG A 299 -3.29 18.64 -26.29
CA ARG A 299 -3.05 17.27 -26.76
C ARG A 299 -2.24 17.25 -28.05
N VAL A 300 -1.31 16.31 -28.12
CA VAL A 300 -0.53 16.04 -29.32
C VAL A 300 -1.42 15.37 -30.36
N CYS A 301 -1.41 15.90 -31.57
CA CYS A 301 -2.14 15.40 -32.73
C CYS A 301 -1.18 15.12 -33.89
N ASN A 302 -1.66 14.38 -34.89
CA ASN A 302 -0.89 14.09 -36.09
C ASN A 302 -1.51 14.79 -37.30
N LYS A 303 -0.77 15.68 -37.96
CA LYS A 303 -1.26 16.43 -39.13
C LYS A 303 -1.49 15.54 -40.35
N THR A 304 -0.70 14.47 -40.52
CA THR A 304 -0.75 13.59 -41.70
C THR A 304 -1.66 12.37 -41.51
N SER A 305 -2.19 12.14 -40.30
CA SER A 305 -3.09 11.03 -40.05
C SER A 305 -4.50 11.31 -40.60
N PRO A 306 -5.14 10.37 -41.31
CA PRO A 306 -6.53 10.48 -41.75
C PRO A 306 -7.56 10.07 -40.67
N GLY A 307 -7.10 9.64 -39.49
CA GLY A 307 -7.97 9.08 -38.43
C GLY A 307 -8.38 10.09 -37.35
N HIS A 308 -8.96 9.58 -36.26
CA HIS A 308 -9.38 10.40 -35.11
C HIS A 308 -8.23 11.15 -34.42
N GLY A 309 -6.99 10.66 -34.56
CA GLY A 309 -5.78 11.34 -34.08
C GLY A 309 -5.31 12.49 -34.99
N SER A 310 -6.01 12.72 -36.11
CA SER A 310 -5.76 13.86 -36.99
C SER A 310 -5.93 15.17 -36.22
N CYS A 311 -5.07 16.15 -36.47
CA CYS A 311 -5.21 17.47 -35.86
C CYS A 311 -6.57 18.12 -36.18
N GLY A 312 -7.15 17.87 -37.36
CA GLY A 312 -8.48 18.40 -37.70
C GLY A 312 -9.59 17.85 -36.79
N VAL A 313 -9.53 16.55 -36.47
CA VAL A 313 -10.56 15.85 -35.68
C VAL A 313 -10.33 15.99 -34.18
N LEU A 314 -9.08 15.82 -33.73
CA LEU A 314 -8.70 15.82 -32.32
C LEU A 314 -8.76 17.22 -31.70
N CYS A 315 -8.36 18.24 -32.47
CA CYS A 315 -8.40 19.64 -32.02
C CYS A 315 -9.75 20.31 -32.27
N CYS A 316 -10.74 19.56 -32.78
CA CYS A 316 -12.11 20.02 -32.95
C CYS A 316 -12.23 21.32 -33.75
N GLY A 317 -11.45 21.45 -34.83
CA GLY A 317 -11.44 22.65 -35.68
C GLY A 317 -10.68 23.86 -35.11
N ARG A 318 -10.20 23.83 -33.86
CA ARG A 318 -9.48 24.97 -33.25
C ARG A 318 -8.07 25.21 -33.80
N GLY A 319 -7.58 24.35 -34.68
CA GLY A 319 -6.20 24.35 -35.14
C GLY A 319 -5.20 23.83 -34.09
N PHE A 320 -3.92 23.93 -34.40
CA PHE A 320 -2.82 23.39 -33.60
C PHE A 320 -1.58 24.29 -33.69
N ASN A 321 -0.76 24.25 -32.64
CA ASN A 321 0.57 24.84 -32.59
C ASN A 321 1.61 23.78 -32.99
N THR A 322 2.62 24.16 -33.77
CA THR A 322 3.74 23.28 -34.11
C THR A 322 4.95 23.66 -33.28
N ILE A 323 5.44 22.71 -32.48
CA ILE A 323 6.63 22.86 -31.65
C ILE A 323 7.72 21.92 -32.15
N GLN A 324 8.93 22.45 -32.33
CA GLN A 324 10.10 21.63 -32.63
C GLN A 324 10.66 21.06 -31.34
N VAL A 325 10.69 19.73 -31.25
CA VAL A 325 11.19 19.01 -30.08
C VAL A 325 12.35 18.15 -30.52
N GLU A 326 13.50 18.31 -29.84
CA GLU A 326 14.62 17.40 -29.99
C GLU A 326 14.31 16.09 -29.24
N GLU A 327 14.19 15.00 -29.98
CA GLU A 327 13.95 13.66 -29.42
C GLU A 327 15.21 12.80 -29.49
N GLU A 328 15.56 12.23 -28.34
CA GLU A 328 16.59 11.19 -28.26
C GLU A 328 16.00 9.83 -28.66
N TYR A 329 16.68 9.13 -29.57
CA TYR A 329 16.31 7.78 -29.99
C TYR A 329 17.54 6.88 -30.10
N ARG A 330 17.31 5.56 -30.00
CA ARG A 330 18.38 4.57 -30.14
C ARG A 330 18.67 4.33 -31.62
N CYS A 331 19.91 4.55 -32.02
CA CYS A 331 20.38 4.40 -33.39
C CYS A 331 21.62 3.49 -33.44
N ALA A 332 21.97 3.02 -34.64
CA ALA A 332 23.18 2.22 -34.88
C ALA A 332 23.34 1.04 -33.89
N CYS A 333 22.24 0.35 -33.59
CA CYS A 333 22.21 -0.76 -32.65
C CYS A 333 22.97 -1.98 -33.19
N LYS A 334 23.96 -2.48 -32.43
CA LYS A 334 24.70 -3.70 -32.72
C LYS A 334 24.36 -4.79 -31.70
N PHE A 335 24.01 -5.97 -32.19
CA PHE A 335 23.81 -7.15 -31.36
C PHE A 335 25.16 -7.77 -31.02
N HIS A 336 25.47 -7.88 -29.73
CA HIS A 336 26.63 -8.60 -29.26
C HIS A 336 26.21 -10.03 -28.91
N TRP A 337 26.93 -11.00 -29.46
CA TRP A 337 26.59 -12.43 -29.41
C TRP A 337 26.58 -13.04 -27.99
N CYS A 338 26.89 -12.25 -26.96
CA CYS A 338 26.72 -12.54 -25.53
C CYS A 338 25.46 -11.89 -24.91
N CYS A 339 24.38 -11.74 -25.70
CA CYS A 339 23.00 -11.46 -25.28
C CYS A 339 22.66 -10.01 -24.89
N TYR A 340 23.27 -9.01 -25.51
CA TYR A 340 22.80 -7.63 -25.37
C TYR A 340 22.92 -6.83 -26.67
N VAL A 341 22.05 -5.83 -26.82
CA VAL A 341 22.08 -4.88 -27.93
C VAL A 341 22.71 -3.60 -27.40
N LYS A 342 23.82 -3.18 -28.02
CA LYS A 342 24.44 -1.88 -27.75
C LYS A 342 24.02 -0.90 -28.82
N CYS A 343 23.35 0.18 -28.44
CA CYS A 343 22.92 1.25 -29.35
C CYS A 343 23.62 2.55 -28.98
N ASN A 344 23.80 3.43 -29.96
CA ASN A 344 24.13 4.83 -29.72
C ASN A 344 22.84 5.61 -29.41
N ILE A 345 22.98 6.72 -28.68
CA ILE A 345 21.89 7.69 -28.51
C ILE A 345 22.07 8.75 -29.60
N CYS A 346 21.14 8.81 -30.53
CA CYS A 346 21.06 9.86 -31.54
C CYS A 346 19.98 10.87 -31.15
N ARG A 347 20.10 12.09 -31.66
CA ARG A 347 19.09 13.14 -31.53
C ARG A 347 18.53 13.47 -32.90
N ARG A 348 17.23 13.74 -32.94
CA ARG A 348 16.55 14.27 -34.14
C ARG A 348 15.55 15.32 -33.71
N THR A 349 15.42 16.37 -34.52
CA THR A 349 14.37 17.37 -34.34
C THR A 349 13.10 16.85 -35.01
N VAL A 350 12.00 16.78 -34.25
CA VAL A 350 10.69 16.41 -34.77
C VAL A 350 9.68 17.52 -34.49
N ASP A 351 8.84 17.80 -35.49
CA ASP A 351 7.71 18.71 -35.34
C ASP A 351 6.59 17.96 -34.60
N LYS A 352 6.18 18.47 -33.43
CA LYS A 352 4.98 18.00 -32.72
C LYS A 352 3.87 19.03 -32.86
N HIS A 353 2.68 18.55 -33.20
CA HIS A 353 1.50 19.39 -33.33
C HIS A 353 0.62 19.26 -32.09
N VAL A 354 0.22 20.38 -31.49
CA VAL A 354 -0.49 20.42 -30.21
C VAL A 354 -1.76 21.26 -30.35
N CYS A 355 -2.91 20.72 -29.93
CA CYS A 355 -4.20 21.41 -30.08
C CYS A 355 -4.30 22.72 -29.27
N LYS A 356 -4.83 23.77 -29.90
CA LYS A 356 -4.99 25.11 -29.31
C LYS A 356 -6.09 25.19 -28.22
N SER A 357 -6.00 26.20 -27.36
CA SER A 357 -7.03 26.59 -26.39
C SER A 357 -8.21 27.30 -27.08
N PRO A 358 -9.40 27.35 -26.45
CA PRO A 358 -10.57 28.07 -26.98
C PRO A 358 -10.41 29.60 -27.05
N GLU A 359 -9.39 30.19 -26.41
CA GLU A 359 -9.15 31.64 -26.37
C GLU A 359 -7.71 31.96 -26.80
N GLU A 360 -7.48 32.01 -28.11
CA GLU A 360 -6.33 32.68 -28.74
C GLU A 360 -6.78 33.28 -30.09
N ASP A 361 -7.92 33.97 -30.10
CA ASP A 361 -8.42 34.67 -31.29
C ASP A 361 -9.05 36.02 -30.89
N SER A 362 -8.24 36.94 -30.36
CA SER A 362 -8.61 38.36 -30.21
C SER A 362 -7.41 39.31 -30.04
N SER A 363 -6.31 39.09 -30.76
CA SER A 363 -5.22 40.07 -30.84
C SER A 363 -4.96 40.59 -32.25
N GLN A 364 -6.02 40.79 -33.05
CA GLN A 364 -6.00 41.62 -34.26
C GLN A 364 -7.42 41.73 -34.84
N HIS A 365 -8.22 42.67 -34.32
CA HIS A 365 -9.04 43.60 -35.11
C HIS A 365 -10.05 44.36 -34.24
N ASN A 366 -10.14 45.66 -34.52
CA ASN A 366 -11.20 46.63 -34.19
C ASN A 366 -11.05 47.40 -32.86
N SER A 367 -10.18 48.40 -32.95
CA SER A 367 -10.49 49.76 -32.55
C SER A 367 -11.86 50.23 -33.08
N ALA A 368 -12.86 50.27 -32.21
CA ALA A 368 -13.97 51.22 -32.28
C ALA A 368 -14.64 51.25 -30.90
N GLY A 369 -14.60 52.42 -30.26
CA GLY A 369 -15.17 52.61 -28.94
C GLY A 369 -16.67 52.44 -28.90
N ARG A 370 -17.17 51.99 -27.75
CA ARG A 370 -18.44 52.48 -27.21
C ARG A 370 -18.42 52.40 -25.69
N GLN A 371 -18.51 53.58 -25.10
CA GLN A 371 -18.77 53.82 -23.69
C GLN A 371 -20.17 53.32 -23.31
N VAL A 372 -20.36 53.14 -21.99
CA VAL A 372 -21.45 53.71 -21.16
C VAL A 372 -22.04 52.68 -20.18
N SER A 373 -21.90 53.03 -18.89
CA SER A 373 -22.74 52.75 -17.69
C SER A 373 -22.96 51.31 -17.25
N ALA A 374 -22.62 50.90 -16.02
CA ALA A 374 -23.08 51.35 -14.68
C ALA A 374 -24.48 50.85 -14.30
N LEU A 375 -24.60 50.48 -13.01
CA LEU A 375 -25.76 50.02 -12.19
C LEU A 375 -25.55 48.56 -11.75
N ALA A 376 -25.01 48.24 -10.57
CA ALA A 376 -25.38 48.57 -9.17
C ALA A 376 -26.68 47.89 -8.68
N ASN A 377 -26.52 47.22 -7.53
CA ASN A 377 -27.55 46.84 -6.54
C ASN A 377 -28.53 45.73 -6.97
N SER A 378 -29.11 44.88 -6.14
CA SER A 378 -29.15 44.54 -4.71
C SER A 378 -30.21 43.42 -4.67
N GLU A 379 -30.22 42.40 -3.81
CA GLU A 379 -30.71 42.43 -2.44
C GLU A 379 -30.73 40.99 -1.91
N SER A 380 -30.54 40.90 -0.60
CA SER A 380 -30.89 39.79 0.26
C SER A 380 -32.37 39.39 0.20
N ARG A 381 -32.68 38.10 0.37
CA ARG A 381 -33.85 37.71 1.17
C ARG A 381 -33.61 36.45 1.97
N ASN A 382 -33.83 36.62 3.27
CA ASN A 382 -33.80 35.64 4.33
C ASN A 382 -35.23 35.11 4.56
N GLN A 383 -35.31 34.00 5.30
CA GLN A 383 -36.42 33.52 6.13
C GLN A 383 -37.32 32.34 5.68
N ASN A 384 -37.17 31.26 6.48
CA ASN A 384 -38.19 30.56 7.29
C ASN A 384 -38.95 29.32 6.75
N ARG A 385 -38.54 28.16 7.33
CA ARG A 385 -39.30 27.09 8.05
C ARG A 385 -40.47 26.36 7.33
N PRO A 386 -40.92 25.13 7.74
CA PRO A 386 -40.89 24.56 9.09
C PRO A 386 -40.57 23.05 9.25
N ASN A 387 -40.46 22.66 10.53
CA ASN A 387 -40.56 21.30 11.08
C ASN A 387 -41.79 20.53 10.56
N ASN A 388 -41.65 19.21 10.41
CA ASN A 388 -42.68 18.30 10.88
C ASN A 388 -42.11 16.93 11.29
N GLN A 389 -42.70 16.39 12.34
CA GLN A 389 -42.25 15.25 13.12
C GLN A 389 -43.41 14.27 13.30
N LYS A 390 -43.16 12.96 13.11
CA LYS A 390 -43.91 11.76 13.56
C LYS A 390 -43.68 10.63 12.54
N ALA A 391 -43.60 9.34 12.86
CA ALA A 391 -43.78 8.61 14.11
C ALA A 391 -43.00 7.27 14.06
N ARG A 392 -42.73 6.77 15.28
CA ARG A 392 -42.44 5.42 15.78
C ARG A 392 -42.55 4.25 14.80
N ASP A 393 -41.59 3.32 14.92
CA ASP A 393 -41.95 1.98 15.40
C ASP A 393 -40.84 1.29 16.19
N THR A 394 -41.30 0.42 17.08
CA THR A 394 -40.67 -0.03 18.32
C THR A 394 -40.33 -1.50 18.16
N LEU A 395 -39.09 -1.93 18.47
CA LEU A 395 -38.85 -3.34 18.80
C LEU A 395 -37.83 -3.45 19.93
N LYS A 396 -38.36 -3.93 21.06
CA LYS A 396 -37.68 -4.25 22.32
C LYS A 396 -36.75 -5.45 22.09
N MET A 397 -35.58 -5.44 22.73
CA MET A 397 -34.88 -6.69 23.05
C MET A 397 -34.42 -6.64 24.51
N THR A 398 -34.84 -7.66 25.23
CA THR A 398 -34.79 -7.85 26.68
C THR A 398 -33.38 -8.19 27.17
N SER A 399 -33.17 -7.90 28.45
CA SER A 399 -31.94 -8.00 29.22
C SER A 399 -31.68 -9.38 29.84
N VAL A 400 -30.40 -9.81 29.80
CA VAL A 400 -29.60 -10.51 30.88
C VAL A 400 -29.77 -12.05 31.02
N PRO A 401 -28.75 -12.85 31.47
CA PRO A 401 -27.41 -12.56 32.03
C PRO A 401 -26.19 -13.29 31.41
N ARG A 402 -25.02 -12.87 31.92
CA ARG A 402 -23.62 -13.33 31.72
C ARG A 402 -23.34 -14.78 32.13
N ALA A 403 -22.18 -15.24 31.63
CA ALA A 403 -21.26 -16.24 32.20
C ALA A 403 -21.41 -17.70 31.73
N CYS A 404 -20.58 -18.08 30.77
CA CYS A 404 -19.78 -19.32 30.72
C CYS A 404 -19.18 -19.44 29.31
N LEU A 405 -17.84 -19.50 29.22
CA LEU A 405 -16.99 -20.03 28.12
C LEU A 405 -15.68 -19.22 28.00
N PHE A 406 -14.91 -19.15 29.09
CA PHE A 406 -13.54 -18.64 29.06
C PHE A 406 -12.63 -19.48 29.96
N THR A 407 -12.55 -20.80 29.73
CA THR A 407 -11.63 -21.66 30.50
C THR A 407 -11.04 -22.86 29.73
N PHE A 408 -10.91 -22.84 28.40
CA PHE A 408 -10.33 -24.00 27.68
C PHE A 408 -9.37 -23.72 26.52
N ALA A 409 -8.63 -22.60 26.54
CA ALA A 409 -7.67 -22.28 25.47
C ALA A 409 -6.31 -21.74 25.96
N LEU A 410 -5.73 -22.30 27.04
CA LEU A 410 -4.42 -21.85 27.54
C LEU A 410 -3.38 -22.95 27.82
N LEU A 411 -3.55 -24.19 27.36
CA LEU A 411 -2.55 -25.25 27.66
C LEU A 411 -2.23 -26.18 26.48
N SER A 412 -1.85 -25.65 25.31
CA SER A 412 -1.03 -26.42 24.34
C SER A 412 -0.48 -25.58 23.19
N PHE A 413 0.43 -24.66 23.51
CA PHE A 413 1.42 -24.15 22.56
C PHE A 413 2.83 -24.48 23.07
N PRO A 414 3.64 -25.19 22.26
CA PRO A 414 5.03 -24.78 22.13
C PRO A 414 5.47 -24.64 20.66
N VAL A 415 6.03 -23.46 20.40
CA VAL A 415 7.23 -23.17 19.59
C VAL A 415 7.18 -23.52 18.09
N LEU A 416 7.03 -22.47 17.26
CA LEU A 416 7.19 -22.50 15.79
C LEU A 416 8.52 -21.83 15.38
N THR A 417 9.30 -22.54 14.57
CA THR A 417 10.55 -22.10 13.94
C THR A 417 10.34 -21.68 12.47
N THR A 418 11.08 -20.64 12.06
CA THR A 418 11.68 -20.38 10.73
C THR A 418 10.84 -20.21 9.45
N SER A 419 9.51 -20.42 9.39
CA SER A 419 8.75 -20.25 8.13
C SER A 419 8.11 -18.86 7.90
N HIS A 420 8.16 -17.95 8.89
CA HIS A 420 7.52 -16.61 8.82
C HIS A 420 8.20 -15.57 7.90
N TRP A 421 9.45 -15.80 7.48
CA TRP A 421 10.26 -14.79 6.77
C TRP A 421 9.90 -14.63 5.28
N TRP A 422 9.29 -15.65 4.67
CA TRP A 422 8.88 -15.61 3.26
C TRP A 422 7.58 -14.80 3.06
N PHE A 423 6.68 -14.78 4.06
CA PHE A 423 5.36 -14.13 3.99
C PHE A 423 5.41 -12.62 4.29
N MET A 424 6.22 -12.19 5.25
CA MET A 424 6.44 -10.75 5.54
C MET A 424 7.03 -10.00 4.33
N SER A 425 7.77 -10.69 3.46
CA SER A 425 8.29 -10.13 2.20
C SER A 425 7.19 -9.68 1.23
N ARG A 426 6.03 -10.35 1.21
CA ARG A 426 4.91 -10.04 0.29
C ARG A 426 4.04 -8.87 0.75
N VAL A 427 3.86 -8.70 2.06
CA VAL A 427 3.09 -7.59 2.65
C VAL A 427 3.81 -6.24 2.44
N PHE A 428 5.14 -6.21 2.57
CA PHE A 428 5.92 -4.98 2.33
C PHE A 428 6.11 -4.64 0.84
N SER A 429 6.04 -5.63 -0.06
CA SER A 429 6.03 -5.40 -1.51
C SER A 429 4.79 -4.62 -1.98
N LEU A 430 3.69 -4.69 -1.22
CA LEU A 430 2.43 -4.00 -1.51
C LEU A 430 2.47 -2.50 -1.15
N GLY A 431 3.07 -2.14 0.00
CA GLY A 431 3.21 -0.75 0.44
C GLY A 431 4.17 0.09 -0.41
N ALA A 432 5.26 -0.49 -0.87
CA ALA A 432 6.24 0.22 -1.70
C ALA A 432 5.75 0.55 -3.12
N LYS A 433 4.81 -0.25 -3.67
CA LYS A 433 4.18 0.01 -4.99
C LYS A 433 3.14 1.12 -4.95
N ILE A 434 2.55 1.39 -3.78
CA ILE A 434 1.59 2.47 -3.56
C ILE A 434 2.33 3.81 -3.44
N MET A 435 3.43 3.85 -2.69
CA MET A 435 4.26 5.08 -2.53
C MET A 435 4.81 5.64 -3.85
N CYS A 436 5.17 4.80 -4.82
CA CYS A 436 5.70 5.27 -6.11
C CYS A 436 4.61 5.61 -7.16
N ASN A 437 3.31 5.44 -6.87
CA ASN A 437 2.21 5.72 -7.81
C ASN A 437 1.20 6.78 -7.32
N LEU A 438 1.40 7.38 -6.14
CA LEU A 438 0.60 8.51 -5.68
C LEU A 438 1.20 9.82 -6.23
N ASP A 439 0.45 10.49 -7.12
CA ASP A 439 0.80 11.81 -7.63
C ASP A 439 0.55 12.85 -6.53
N MET A 440 1.59 13.19 -5.76
CA MET A 440 1.55 14.27 -4.78
C MET A 440 1.76 15.60 -5.53
N SER A 441 0.67 16.27 -5.85
CA SER A 441 0.68 17.60 -6.46
C SER A 441 1.19 18.65 -5.47
N GLY A 442 2.38 19.21 -5.72
CA GLY A 442 2.84 20.45 -5.08
C GLY A 442 4.35 20.60 -4.93
N SER A 443 4.95 21.44 -5.79
CA SER A 443 6.30 22.05 -5.72
C SER A 443 7.51 21.16 -6.03
N TYR A 444 8.52 21.79 -6.64
CA TYR A 444 9.76 21.33 -7.30
C TYR A 444 10.61 20.20 -6.66
N LEU A 445 10.22 19.62 -5.52
CA LEU A 445 10.93 18.57 -4.76
C LEU A 445 10.65 17.12 -5.26
N LEU A 446 9.79 16.95 -6.27
CA LEU A 446 9.27 15.64 -6.70
C LEU A 446 10.19 14.85 -7.66
N SER A 447 11.17 15.51 -8.30
CA SER A 447 12.00 14.89 -9.35
C SER A 447 12.94 13.80 -8.80
N TYR A 448 13.54 14.00 -7.62
CA TYR A 448 14.44 13.03 -7.01
C TYR A 448 13.71 11.76 -6.55
N HIS A 449 12.54 11.89 -5.91
CA HIS A 449 11.76 10.74 -5.46
C HIS A 449 11.25 9.89 -6.63
N GLN A 450 10.76 10.54 -7.69
CA GLN A 450 10.34 9.85 -8.90
C GLN A 450 11.52 9.22 -9.64
N LYS A 451 12.70 9.84 -9.63
CA LYS A 451 13.93 9.27 -10.20
C LYS A 451 14.39 8.06 -9.39
N LEU A 452 14.43 8.14 -8.07
CA LEU A 452 14.79 7.05 -7.17
C LEU A 452 13.79 5.88 -7.27
N CYS A 453 12.48 6.16 -7.36
CA CYS A 453 11.43 5.16 -7.63
C CYS A 453 11.60 4.47 -8.99
N ARG A 454 11.97 5.22 -10.04
CA ARG A 454 12.14 4.68 -11.41
C ARG A 454 13.44 3.88 -11.57
N GLU A 455 14.54 4.40 -11.03
CA GLU A 455 15.88 3.82 -11.22
C GLU A 455 16.22 2.76 -10.16
N ASN A 456 15.67 2.87 -8.95
CA ASN A 456 16.05 2.04 -7.80
C ASN A 456 14.84 1.69 -6.90
N PRO A 457 13.82 0.98 -7.41
CA PRO A 457 12.61 0.65 -6.63
C PRO A 457 12.91 -0.18 -5.36
N ASP A 458 13.95 -1.01 -5.38
CA ASP A 458 14.39 -1.81 -4.23
C ASP A 458 14.89 -0.96 -3.06
N VAL A 459 15.42 0.24 -3.34
CA VAL A 459 15.86 1.19 -2.31
C VAL A 459 14.65 1.78 -1.59
N ILE A 460 13.57 2.11 -2.31
CA ILE A 460 12.33 2.63 -1.73
C ILE A 460 11.65 1.61 -0.80
N ILE A 461 11.62 0.32 -1.20
CA ILE A 461 11.12 -0.75 -0.34
C ILE A 461 11.89 -0.78 0.99
N ASN A 462 13.21 -0.66 0.92
CA ASN A 462 14.07 -0.69 2.11
C ASN A 462 14.00 0.59 2.94
N ILE A 463 13.74 1.75 2.34
CA ILE A 463 13.42 2.98 3.07
C ILE A 463 12.12 2.79 3.88
N GLY A 464 11.07 2.22 3.28
CA GLY A 464 9.81 1.94 3.98
C GLY A 464 9.98 0.96 5.15
N LYS A 465 10.76 -0.11 4.96
CA LYS A 465 11.15 -1.03 6.06
C LYS A 465 11.92 -0.29 7.15
N GLY A 466 12.80 0.65 6.78
CA GLY A 466 13.53 1.50 7.72
C GLY A 466 12.61 2.41 8.51
N ALA A 467 11.64 3.06 7.86
CA ALA A 467 10.65 3.88 8.56
C ALA A 467 9.86 3.05 9.60
N LYS A 468 9.44 1.83 9.25
CA LYS A 468 8.77 0.92 10.19
C LYS A 468 9.66 0.56 11.38
N LEU A 469 10.91 0.19 11.14
CA LEU A 469 11.88 -0.08 12.20
C LEU A 469 12.03 1.12 13.15
N GLY A 470 12.01 2.35 12.61
CA GLY A 470 12.06 3.57 13.41
C GLY A 470 10.80 3.78 14.27
N ILE A 471 9.61 3.41 13.78
CA ILE A 471 8.37 3.48 14.54
C ILE A 471 8.36 2.46 15.68
N GLU A 472 8.73 1.21 15.39
CA GLU A 472 8.80 0.13 16.39
C GLU A 472 9.76 0.49 17.52
N GLU A 473 10.98 0.94 17.18
CA GLU A 473 11.95 1.38 18.18
C GLU A 473 11.49 2.64 18.92
N CYS A 474 10.77 3.56 18.26
CA CYS A 474 10.21 4.72 18.95
C CYS A 474 9.18 4.33 20.01
N GLN A 475 8.31 3.37 19.70
CA GLN A 475 7.32 2.84 20.63
C GLN A 475 7.98 2.13 21.80
N GLU A 476 9.02 1.34 21.55
CA GLU A 476 9.83 0.68 22.59
C GLU A 476 10.51 1.70 23.51
N GLN A 477 11.19 2.71 22.94
CA GLN A 477 11.91 3.73 23.71
C GLN A 477 10.98 4.71 24.47
N MET A 478 9.72 4.84 24.04
CA MET A 478 8.74 5.77 24.62
C MET A 478 7.63 5.08 25.41
N GLU A 479 7.66 3.75 25.55
CA GLU A 479 6.59 2.97 26.20
C GLU A 479 6.19 3.50 27.58
N ASN A 480 7.16 3.98 28.35
CA ASN A 480 6.99 4.50 29.71
C ASN A 480 6.91 6.03 29.80
N GLU A 481 6.91 6.75 28.68
CA GLU A 481 6.76 8.21 28.65
C GLU A 481 5.30 8.61 28.53
N ARG A 482 4.90 9.81 28.97
CA ARG A 482 3.51 10.31 28.83
C ARG A 482 2.98 10.25 27.39
N TRP A 483 3.85 10.42 26.41
CA TRP A 483 3.57 10.09 25.00
C TRP A 483 4.38 8.87 24.58
N ASN A 484 3.69 7.79 24.22
CA ASN A 484 4.29 6.48 23.94
C ASN A 484 4.51 6.19 22.45
N CYS A 485 4.68 7.24 21.64
CA CYS A 485 4.84 7.09 20.19
C CYS A 485 3.68 6.35 19.49
N SER A 486 2.45 6.55 19.99
CA SER A 486 1.23 5.96 19.44
C SER A 486 0.90 6.50 18.04
N THR A 487 0.52 5.61 17.12
CA THR A 487 0.07 5.97 15.76
C THR A 487 -1.42 6.30 15.71
N VAL A 488 -1.84 7.18 14.80
CA VAL A 488 -3.24 7.64 14.66
C VAL A 488 -3.78 7.28 13.27
N GLU A 489 -4.86 6.50 13.19
CA GLU A 489 -5.36 5.90 11.93
C GLU A 489 -6.10 6.88 10.99
N GLN A 490 -6.47 8.08 11.46
CA GLN A 490 -7.34 9.02 10.74
C GLN A 490 -6.66 10.36 10.38
N ASP A 491 -5.37 10.53 10.68
CA ASP A 491 -4.64 11.78 10.43
C ASP A 491 -3.70 11.68 9.22
N THR A 492 -3.33 12.83 8.66
CA THR A 492 -2.40 12.94 7.51
C THR A 492 -0.95 12.55 7.84
N SER A 493 -0.61 12.48 9.13
CA SER A 493 0.70 12.05 9.65
C SER A 493 0.53 10.79 10.51
N VAL A 494 1.50 9.88 10.44
CA VAL A 494 1.52 8.60 11.19
C VAL A 494 1.29 8.80 12.70
N PHE A 495 1.77 9.90 13.27
CA PHE A 495 1.63 10.25 14.70
C PHE A 495 0.64 11.40 14.95
N GLY A 496 -0.18 11.74 13.95
CA GLY A 496 -1.19 12.78 14.03
C GLY A 496 -0.66 14.19 14.29
N LYS A 497 -1.49 15.01 14.94
CA LYS A 497 -1.19 16.43 15.20
C LYS A 497 0.00 16.69 16.12
N VAL A 498 0.50 15.69 16.86
CA VAL A 498 1.73 15.80 17.66
C VAL A 498 2.92 16.25 16.80
N MET A 499 2.93 15.85 15.52
CA MET A 499 3.98 16.22 14.56
C MET A 499 3.86 17.65 14.00
N GLN A 500 2.79 18.39 14.34
CA GLN A 500 2.60 19.78 13.89
C GLN A 500 3.37 20.79 14.76
N LYS A 501 3.58 20.46 16.04
CA LYS A 501 4.39 21.25 16.97
C LYS A 501 5.87 20.89 16.84
N ALA A 502 6.73 21.89 16.94
CA ALA A 502 8.18 21.68 16.93
C ALA A 502 8.70 21.24 18.31
N SER A 503 8.16 20.12 18.80
CA SER A 503 8.43 19.58 20.14
C SER A 503 9.64 18.64 20.17
N ARG A 504 10.02 18.27 21.40
CA ARG A 504 11.06 17.29 21.68
C ARG A 504 10.73 15.89 21.16
N GLU A 505 9.45 15.52 21.18
CA GLU A 505 8.98 14.22 20.64
C GLU A 505 9.17 14.17 19.13
N LYS A 506 8.79 15.26 18.43
CA LYS A 506 9.05 15.41 17.00
C LYS A 506 10.54 15.32 16.67
N ALA A 507 11.39 16.00 17.46
CA ALA A 507 12.84 15.93 17.29
C ALA A 507 13.37 14.49 17.37
N PHE A 508 12.89 13.70 18.33
CA PHE A 508 13.27 12.30 18.46
C PHE A 508 12.76 11.43 17.31
N VAL A 509 11.50 11.61 16.88
CA VAL A 509 10.92 10.89 15.73
C VAL A 509 11.76 11.11 14.46
N HIS A 510 12.10 12.35 14.13
CA HIS A 510 12.94 12.67 12.98
C HIS A 510 14.32 11.99 13.06
N ALA A 511 14.95 12.02 14.24
CA ALA A 511 16.24 11.38 14.45
C ALA A 511 16.17 9.85 14.32
N ILE A 512 15.22 9.19 15.01
CA ILE A 512 15.12 7.72 15.01
C ILE A 512 14.68 7.20 13.64
N THR A 513 13.78 7.89 12.94
CA THR A 513 13.38 7.53 11.58
C THR A 513 14.56 7.67 10.60
N SER A 514 15.31 8.78 10.63
CA SER A 514 16.48 8.93 9.75
C SER A 514 17.56 7.88 10.05
N ALA A 515 17.80 7.56 11.33
CA ALA A 515 18.70 6.51 11.74
C ALA A 515 18.25 5.13 11.23
N ALA A 516 16.96 4.81 11.34
CA ALA A 516 16.40 3.53 10.92
C ALA A 516 16.48 3.33 9.39
N VAL A 517 16.28 4.40 8.61
CA VAL A 517 16.49 4.37 7.15
C VAL A 517 17.95 4.06 6.82
N VAL A 518 18.91 4.71 7.48
CA VAL A 518 20.35 4.37 7.29
C VAL A 518 20.61 2.92 7.63
N HIS A 519 20.09 2.45 8.78
CA HIS A 519 20.32 1.09 9.26
C HIS A 519 19.78 0.05 8.27
N GLN A 520 18.53 0.19 7.84
CA GLN A 520 17.90 -0.77 6.96
C GLN A 520 18.46 -0.74 5.53
N VAL A 521 18.73 0.43 4.96
CA VAL A 521 19.31 0.54 3.61
C VAL A 521 20.74 -0.03 3.58
N THR A 522 21.55 0.26 4.59
CA THR A 522 22.91 -0.29 4.71
C THR A 522 22.88 -1.81 4.85
N ARG A 523 21.93 -2.35 5.64
CA ARG A 523 21.74 -3.79 5.81
C ARG A 523 21.30 -4.48 4.53
N ALA A 524 20.39 -3.87 3.78
CA ALA A 524 19.94 -4.36 2.47
C ALA A 524 21.10 -4.37 1.47
N CYS A 525 21.95 -3.33 1.51
CA CYS A 525 23.16 -3.25 0.70
C CYS A 525 24.12 -4.41 0.98
N ARG A 526 24.42 -4.68 2.26
CA ARG A 526 25.29 -5.79 2.67
C ARG A 526 24.78 -7.15 2.21
N ARG A 527 23.45 -7.32 2.15
CA ARG A 527 22.80 -8.57 1.71
C ARG A 527 22.71 -8.72 0.19
N GLY A 528 23.12 -7.72 -0.58
CA GLY A 528 22.95 -7.72 -2.03
C GLY A 528 21.49 -7.56 -2.48
N GLU A 529 20.61 -7.04 -1.61
CA GLU A 529 19.21 -6.75 -1.96
C GLU A 529 19.09 -5.51 -2.87
N LEU A 530 20.16 -4.72 -3.00
CA LEU A 530 20.21 -3.47 -3.77
C LEU A 530 21.21 -3.60 -4.92
N ARG A 531 20.81 -3.20 -6.14
CA ARG A 531 21.64 -3.37 -7.36
C ARG A 531 22.81 -2.40 -7.45
N ASN A 532 22.65 -1.19 -6.94
CA ASN A 532 23.59 -0.08 -7.12
C ASN A 532 24.46 0.19 -5.89
N CYS A 533 24.66 -0.82 -5.05
CA CYS A 533 25.59 -0.73 -3.93
C CYS A 533 26.16 -2.12 -3.63
N SER A 534 27.35 -2.13 -3.07
CA SER A 534 28.07 -3.35 -2.69
C SER A 534 28.72 -3.16 -1.34
N CYS A 535 29.18 -4.27 -0.75
CA CYS A 535 30.01 -4.25 0.45
C CYS A 535 31.20 -3.30 0.26
N GLU A 536 31.55 -2.55 1.30
CA GLU A 536 32.74 -1.73 1.26
C GLU A 536 33.97 -2.65 1.26
N LYS A 537 34.73 -2.65 0.16
CA LYS A 537 36.04 -3.32 0.07
C LYS A 537 37.08 -2.32 0.55
N LYS A 538 37.57 -2.47 1.78
CA LYS A 538 38.81 -1.78 2.15
C LYS A 538 39.96 -2.42 1.38
N THR A 539 40.63 -1.65 0.55
CA THR A 539 41.96 -2.00 0.03
C THR A 539 42.99 -1.78 1.13
N ASP A 540 43.85 -2.76 1.32
CA ASP A 540 44.95 -2.83 2.30
C ASP A 540 45.47 -1.47 2.75
N GLY A 541 45.09 -1.08 3.97
CA GLY A 541 45.92 -0.21 4.79
C GLY A 541 46.54 -1.11 5.83
N ARG A 542 47.86 -1.31 5.78
CA ARG A 542 48.64 -1.87 6.90
C ARG A 542 48.28 -1.08 8.16
N SER A 543 47.35 -1.60 8.94
CA SER A 543 47.11 -1.17 10.31
C SER A 543 48.02 -2.01 11.20
N ASN A 544 48.60 -1.41 12.23
CA ASN A 544 49.26 -2.10 13.36
C ASN A 544 48.27 -2.94 14.19
N GLU A 545 47.21 -3.45 13.56
CA GLU A 545 46.14 -4.20 14.19
C GLU A 545 46.42 -5.70 14.07
N GLU A 546 46.24 -6.44 15.16
CA GLU A 546 46.46 -7.88 15.30
C GLU A 546 45.39 -8.73 14.58
N PHE A 547 44.91 -8.27 13.42
CA PHE A 547 43.92 -8.96 12.60
C PHE A 547 43.95 -8.50 11.15
N ASN A 548 43.44 -9.34 10.26
CA ASN A 548 43.30 -9.01 8.84
C ASN A 548 41.89 -8.48 8.53
N TRP A 549 41.81 -7.42 7.72
CA TRP A 549 40.52 -6.94 7.18
C TRP A 549 40.01 -7.91 6.12
N GLY A 550 38.75 -8.33 6.23
CA GLY A 550 38.11 -9.21 5.24
C GLY A 550 36.61 -9.28 5.41
N GLY A 551 35.94 -10.18 4.69
CA GLY A 551 34.47 -10.29 4.72
C GLY A 551 33.74 -9.13 4.02
N CYS A 552 32.49 -8.87 4.43
CA CYS A 552 31.63 -7.86 3.81
C CYS A 552 31.30 -6.77 4.84
N SER A 553 32.02 -5.64 4.76
CA SER A 553 31.76 -4.48 5.61
C SER A 553 30.49 -3.75 5.16
N ASP A 554 29.69 -3.31 6.12
CA ASP A 554 28.46 -2.54 5.90
C ASP A 554 28.80 -1.20 5.22
N ASN A 555 28.27 -0.96 4.01
CA ASN A 555 28.47 0.29 3.26
C ASN A 555 27.62 1.42 3.82
N ILE A 556 28.04 1.95 4.97
CA ILE A 556 27.31 2.98 5.69
C ILE A 556 27.25 4.30 4.91
N ALA A 557 28.25 4.59 4.07
CA ALA A 557 28.25 5.80 3.24
C ALA A 557 27.05 5.84 2.28
N TYR A 558 26.70 4.69 1.69
CA TYR A 558 25.52 4.56 0.84
C TYR A 558 24.23 4.81 1.64
N GLY A 559 24.07 4.16 2.81
CA GLY A 559 22.91 4.36 3.67
C GLY A 559 22.74 5.81 4.14
N LEU A 560 23.84 6.46 4.56
CA LEU A 560 23.85 7.87 4.96
C LEU A 560 23.41 8.80 3.83
N ARG A 561 23.91 8.57 2.61
CA ARG A 561 23.57 9.38 1.43
C ARG A 561 22.11 9.21 1.05
N THR A 562 21.61 7.97 1.01
CA THR A 562 20.21 7.67 0.70
C THR A 562 19.26 8.30 1.71
N ALA A 563 19.53 8.11 3.02
CA ALA A 563 18.71 8.72 4.07
C ALA A 563 18.76 10.25 4.02
N LYS A 564 19.91 10.85 3.71
CA LYS A 564 20.02 12.30 3.52
C LYS A 564 19.13 12.77 2.37
N LEU A 565 19.29 12.20 1.18
CA LEU A 565 18.58 12.67 -0.01
C LEU A 565 17.06 12.41 0.06
N PHE A 566 16.63 11.34 0.74
CA PHE A 566 15.22 10.97 0.84
C PHE A 566 14.50 11.56 2.06
N VAL A 567 15.13 11.61 3.23
CA VAL A 567 14.45 12.11 4.45
C VAL A 567 14.48 13.64 4.49
N ASP A 568 15.57 14.27 4.03
CA ASP A 568 15.70 15.74 4.07
C ASP A 568 14.84 16.43 2.99
N SER A 569 14.48 15.74 1.90
CA SER A 569 13.68 16.29 0.78
C SER A 569 12.22 16.61 1.15
N PHE A 570 11.72 16.10 2.28
CA PHE A 570 10.41 16.46 2.81
C PHE A 570 10.41 17.81 3.54
N GLU A 571 11.60 18.36 3.84
CA GLU A 571 11.76 19.61 4.57
C GLU A 571 11.99 20.78 3.59
N LYS A 572 11.26 21.88 3.75
CA LYS A 572 11.44 23.10 2.94
C LYS A 572 12.47 24.01 3.61
N GLU A 573 13.55 24.34 2.93
CA GLU A 573 14.76 24.97 3.51
C GLU A 573 14.55 26.31 4.26
N THR A 574 13.39 26.96 4.17
CA THR A 574 13.15 28.30 4.73
C THR A 574 12.35 28.36 6.04
N ASP A 575 11.79 27.25 6.53
CA ASP A 575 11.03 27.23 7.79
C ASP A 575 11.93 26.90 8.99
N ALA A 576 11.73 27.59 10.12
CA ALA A 576 12.35 27.28 11.41
C ALA A 576 12.17 25.79 11.78
N LYS A 577 10.98 25.24 11.55
CA LYS A 577 10.68 23.83 11.80
C LYS A 577 11.49 22.90 10.91
N ALA A 578 11.71 23.28 9.65
CA ALA A 578 12.51 22.52 8.71
C ALA A 578 14.00 22.50 9.11
N MET A 579 14.56 23.63 9.56
CA MET A 579 15.93 23.68 10.08
C MET A 579 16.13 22.74 11.28
N MET A 580 15.17 22.75 12.22
CA MET A 580 15.15 21.83 13.36
C MET A 580 15.10 20.36 12.89
N ASN A 581 14.18 20.04 11.97
CA ASN A 581 14.00 18.69 11.44
C ASN A 581 15.28 18.19 10.72
N LEU A 582 15.90 19.01 9.88
CA LEU A 582 17.14 18.69 9.17
C LEU A 582 18.31 18.42 10.11
N HIS A 583 18.44 19.22 11.19
CA HIS A 583 19.45 18.98 12.23
C HIS A 583 19.21 17.64 12.94
N ASN A 584 17.98 17.37 13.38
CA ASN A 584 17.66 16.14 14.09
C ASN A 584 17.80 14.89 13.20
N ASN A 585 17.43 14.99 11.92
CA ASN A 585 17.71 13.94 10.93
C ASN A 585 19.22 13.63 10.87
N LEU A 586 20.07 14.67 10.84
CA LEU A 586 21.53 14.51 10.84
C LEU A 586 22.04 13.84 12.12
N VAL A 587 21.52 14.22 13.29
CA VAL A 587 21.85 13.59 14.59
C VAL A 587 21.57 12.09 14.52
N GLY A 588 20.40 11.69 14.02
CA GLY A 588 20.02 10.29 13.82
C GLY A 588 21.00 9.52 12.93
N ARG A 589 21.33 10.09 11.76
CA ARG A 589 22.31 9.49 10.83
C ARG A 589 23.70 9.32 11.47
N ARG A 590 24.16 10.33 12.22
CA ARG A 590 25.45 10.27 12.93
C ARG A 590 25.46 9.23 14.04
N ALA A 591 24.33 9.03 14.73
CA ALA A 591 24.21 8.01 15.77
C ALA A 591 24.52 6.60 15.23
N VAL A 592 24.01 6.25 14.05
CA VAL A 592 24.34 4.96 13.39
C VAL A 592 25.82 4.89 13.05
N LYS A 593 26.41 5.95 12.46
CA LYS A 593 27.82 5.97 12.07
C LYS A 593 28.78 5.78 13.24
N ARG A 594 28.44 6.35 14.40
CA ARG A 594 29.26 6.29 15.61
C ARG A 594 29.23 4.94 16.30
N HIS A 595 28.09 4.25 16.27
CA HIS A 595 27.94 2.94 16.90
C HIS A 595 28.20 1.79 15.91
N MET A 596 28.97 2.02 14.85
CA MET A 596 29.52 0.94 14.04
C MET A 596 30.56 0.18 14.86
N VAL A 597 30.50 -1.14 14.83
CA VAL A 597 31.39 -2.04 15.57
C VAL A 597 32.23 -2.87 14.61
N ILE A 598 33.39 -3.32 15.09
CA ILE A 598 34.21 -4.30 14.37
C ILE A 598 33.79 -5.69 14.86
N LYS A 599 33.41 -6.57 13.92
CA LYS A 599 33.17 -8.00 14.21
C LYS A 599 34.26 -8.82 13.56
N CYS A 600 34.74 -9.82 14.30
CA CYS A 600 35.82 -10.70 13.88
C CYS A 600 35.37 -12.15 13.85
N LYS A 601 35.90 -12.92 12.91
CA LYS A 601 35.84 -14.38 12.89
C LYS A 601 37.26 -14.91 13.11
N CYS A 602 37.40 -15.77 14.11
CA CYS A 602 38.65 -16.46 14.37
C CYS A 602 38.82 -17.65 13.44
N HIS A 603 40.08 -17.93 13.10
CA HIS A 603 40.49 -19.02 12.25
C HIS A 603 41.72 -19.68 12.88
N GLY A 604 41.66 -21.01 13.00
CA GLY A 604 42.70 -21.80 13.64
C GLY A 604 42.19 -23.22 13.96
N ILE A 605 43.08 -24.11 14.34
CA ILE A 605 42.74 -25.49 14.71
C ILE A 605 41.88 -25.44 15.98
N SER A 606 40.70 -26.08 15.95
CA SER A 606 39.75 -26.13 17.07
C SER A 606 39.23 -24.76 17.55
N ASP A 607 38.90 -23.85 16.62
CA ASP A 607 38.43 -22.48 16.92
C ASP A 607 39.48 -21.60 17.64
N SER A 608 40.78 -21.92 17.55
CA SER A 608 41.82 -21.01 18.02
C SER A 608 41.79 -19.69 17.24
N CYS A 609 42.02 -18.57 17.93
CA CYS A 609 42.06 -17.21 17.34
C CYS A 609 43.47 -16.79 16.90
N GLU A 610 44.27 -17.74 16.42
CA GLU A 610 45.67 -17.50 16.02
C GLU A 610 45.79 -16.50 14.86
N TYR A 611 44.82 -16.53 13.95
CA TYR A 611 44.55 -15.40 13.06
C TYR A 611 43.04 -15.16 12.99
N ARG A 612 42.65 -13.90 12.84
CA ARG A 612 41.22 -13.51 12.76
C ARG A 612 40.98 -12.54 11.63
N THR A 613 39.83 -12.69 10.99
CA THR A 613 39.36 -11.84 9.90
C THR A 613 38.24 -10.96 10.41
N CYS A 614 38.36 -9.64 10.27
CA CYS A 614 37.37 -8.69 10.80
C CYS A 614 36.74 -7.80 9.73
N TRP A 615 35.48 -7.41 9.95
CA TRP A 615 34.73 -6.46 9.14
C TRP A 615 33.98 -5.45 10.01
N ARG A 616 33.69 -4.27 9.45
CA ARG A 616 32.92 -3.23 10.13
C ARG A 616 31.42 -3.45 9.86
N THR A 617 30.61 -3.43 10.91
CA THR A 617 29.17 -3.64 10.81
C THR A 617 28.40 -2.75 11.77
N MET A 618 27.12 -2.47 11.48
CA MET A 618 26.25 -1.70 12.37
C MET A 618 25.96 -2.45 13.67
N ALA A 619 25.92 -1.73 14.79
CA ALA A 619 25.38 -2.26 16.03
C ALA A 619 23.89 -2.64 15.90
N PRO A 620 23.36 -3.47 16.82
CA PRO A 620 21.91 -3.63 16.99
C PRO A 620 21.22 -2.27 17.06
N PHE A 621 20.04 -2.14 16.44
CA PHE A 621 19.37 -0.85 16.34
C PHE A 621 18.97 -0.26 17.70
N SER A 622 18.70 -1.11 18.69
CA SER A 622 18.48 -0.72 20.09
C SER A 622 19.63 0.06 20.72
N VAL A 623 20.88 -0.15 20.29
CA VAL A 623 22.02 0.67 20.75
C VAL A 623 21.87 2.12 20.28
N VAL A 624 21.39 2.30 19.05
CA VAL A 624 21.11 3.63 18.46
C VAL A 624 19.87 4.24 19.11
N GLY A 625 18.81 3.45 19.31
CA GLY A 625 17.60 3.86 20.03
C GLY A 625 17.91 4.37 21.43
N ASN A 626 18.64 3.59 22.23
CA ASN A 626 19.08 3.96 23.57
C ASN A 626 19.94 5.25 23.58
N PHE A 627 20.83 5.41 22.60
CA PHE A 627 21.62 6.63 22.47
C PHE A 627 20.74 7.85 22.18
N LEU A 628 19.82 7.74 21.22
CA LEU A 628 18.91 8.83 20.87
C LEU A 628 17.93 9.14 21.99
N LYS A 629 17.51 8.15 22.78
CA LYS A 629 16.63 8.33 23.95
C LYS A 629 17.30 9.19 25.02
N ARG A 630 18.58 8.92 25.33
CA ARG A 630 19.37 9.78 26.24
C ARG A 630 19.53 11.21 25.70
N LYS A 631 19.67 11.36 24.37
CA LYS A 631 19.70 12.68 23.72
C LYS A 631 18.35 13.39 23.75
N HIS A 632 17.25 12.66 23.66
CA HIS A 632 15.90 13.21 23.77
C HIS A 632 15.66 13.78 25.17
N GLN A 633 16.00 13.05 26.24
CA GLN A 633 15.84 13.52 27.62
C GLN A 633 16.60 14.84 27.89
N LYS A 634 17.76 15.03 27.24
CA LYS A 634 18.63 16.22 27.36
C LYS A 634 18.55 17.17 26.16
N ALA A 635 17.47 17.10 25.37
CA ALA A 635 17.36 17.92 24.17
C ALA A 635 17.37 19.43 24.49
N PHE A 636 17.94 20.22 23.58
CA PHE A 636 18.13 21.66 23.74
C PHE A 636 16.97 22.43 23.10
N MET A 637 16.43 23.41 23.83
CA MET A 637 15.50 24.38 23.26
C MET A 637 16.30 25.43 22.49
N VAL A 638 15.95 25.66 21.24
CA VAL A 638 16.66 26.59 20.35
C VAL A 638 15.72 27.66 19.80
N THR A 639 16.28 28.79 19.42
CA THR A 639 15.65 29.85 18.63
C THR A 639 16.35 29.96 17.29
N VAL A 640 15.62 30.41 16.27
CA VAL A 640 16.18 30.56 14.92
C VAL A 640 16.60 32.00 14.69
N ASN A 641 17.86 32.22 14.36
CA ASN A 641 18.30 33.50 13.82
C ASN A 641 17.96 33.55 12.31
N GLN A 642 16.92 34.30 11.96
CA GLN A 642 16.44 34.42 10.59
C GLN A 642 17.42 35.11 9.63
N LYS A 643 18.40 35.87 10.16
CA LYS A 643 19.42 36.55 9.33
C LYS A 643 20.59 35.64 8.96
N SER A 644 20.98 34.74 9.85
CA SER A 644 22.11 33.82 9.64
C SER A 644 21.70 32.38 9.34
N ASN A 645 20.40 32.05 9.40
CA ASN A 645 19.87 30.68 9.31
C ASN A 645 20.55 29.72 10.31
N GLU A 646 20.88 30.21 11.50
CA GLU A 646 21.50 29.41 12.56
C GLU A 646 20.52 29.12 13.71
N LEU A 647 20.64 27.91 14.26
CA LEU A 647 19.98 27.51 15.50
C LEU A 647 20.82 27.96 16.69
N LEU A 648 20.29 28.87 17.49
CA LEU A 648 20.91 29.41 18.71
C LEU A 648 20.22 28.85 19.94
N SER A 649 20.93 28.68 21.04
CA SER A 649 20.31 28.29 22.32
C SER A 649 19.29 29.34 22.75
N ALA A 650 18.13 28.89 23.22
CA ALA A 650 17.06 29.78 23.70
C ALA A 650 17.30 30.30 25.14
N ARG A 651 18.38 29.86 25.81
CA ARG A 651 18.77 30.39 27.13
C ARG A 651 19.76 31.54 26.94
N ASP A 652 19.60 32.58 27.75
CA ASP A 652 20.37 33.84 27.77
C ASP A 652 21.88 33.67 28.10
N ASP A 653 22.32 32.43 28.31
CA ASP A 653 23.73 32.08 28.48
C ASP A 653 24.37 31.96 27.08
N SER A 654 24.83 33.10 26.61
CA SER A 654 25.16 33.48 25.23
C SER A 654 26.36 32.73 24.58
N GLN A 655 26.71 31.52 25.01
CA GLN A 655 27.84 30.76 24.44
C GLN A 655 27.62 29.25 24.16
N LEU A 656 26.51 28.63 24.57
CA LEU A 656 26.32 27.19 24.33
C LEU A 656 25.61 26.90 23.00
N LYS A 657 26.38 26.78 21.91
CA LYS A 657 25.88 26.25 20.62
C LYS A 657 25.58 24.75 20.79
N PRO A 658 24.37 24.27 20.43
CA PRO A 658 24.04 22.85 20.53
C PRO A 658 25.03 22.02 19.70
N SER A 659 25.51 20.90 20.25
CA SER A 659 26.42 20.03 19.52
C SER A 659 25.72 19.42 18.31
N ARG A 660 26.52 18.96 17.33
CA ARG A 660 26.03 18.23 16.14
C ARG A 660 25.36 16.88 16.46
N ASP A 661 25.33 16.49 17.73
CA ASP A 661 24.76 15.24 18.21
C ASP A 661 23.67 15.45 19.27
N ASP A 662 23.34 16.69 19.56
CA ASP A 662 22.26 17.03 20.48
C ASP A 662 20.97 17.23 19.69
N LEU A 663 19.88 16.65 20.20
CA LEU A 663 18.56 16.91 19.64
C LEU A 663 18.10 18.31 20.03
N VAL A 664 17.45 19.00 19.10
CA VAL A 664 16.99 20.38 19.28
C VAL A 664 15.50 20.50 19.02
N PHE A 665 14.83 21.38 19.74
CA PHE A 665 13.40 21.67 19.57
C PHE A 665 13.08 23.16 19.75
N LEU A 666 11.95 23.63 19.23
CA LEU A 666 11.58 25.05 19.23
C LEU A 666 10.47 25.38 20.23
N GLU A 667 9.53 24.45 20.43
CA GLU A 667 8.32 24.68 21.21
C GLU A 667 8.30 23.80 22.46
N LYS A 668 7.91 24.38 23.60
CA LYS A 668 7.69 23.62 24.84
C LYS A 668 6.52 22.64 24.67
N PHE A 669 6.63 21.55 25.40
CA PHE A 669 5.75 20.38 25.42
C PHE A 669 4.26 20.75 25.62
N PRO A 670 3.32 20.15 24.84
CA PRO A 670 1.89 20.18 25.14
C PRO A 670 1.55 19.16 26.24
N ASP A 671 0.59 19.45 27.13
CA ASP A 671 0.20 18.51 28.17
C ASP A 671 -0.34 17.18 27.60
N TYR A 672 0.44 16.09 27.72
CA TYR A 672 0.03 14.73 27.33
C TYR A 672 -0.74 13.97 28.43
N CYS A 673 -0.92 14.56 29.61
CA CYS A 673 -1.65 13.93 30.70
C CYS A 673 -3.12 13.75 30.38
N VAL A 674 -3.71 14.76 29.74
CA VAL A 674 -5.14 14.80 29.36
C VAL A 674 -5.28 14.65 27.86
N ARG A 675 -6.34 13.97 27.43
CA ARG A 675 -6.68 13.84 26.02
C ARG A 675 -7.02 15.21 25.45
N ASN A 676 -6.32 15.61 24.39
CA ASN A 676 -6.53 16.89 23.71
C ASN A 676 -6.44 16.70 22.18
N PRO A 677 -7.58 16.68 21.47
CA PRO A 677 -7.62 16.54 20.01
C PRO A 677 -6.98 17.70 19.23
N GLY A 678 -6.76 18.86 19.86
CA GLY A 678 -6.09 20.01 19.27
C GLY A 678 -4.57 19.83 19.21
N THR A 679 -3.97 19.25 20.25
CA THR A 679 -2.52 18.98 20.32
C THR A 679 -2.15 17.57 19.84
N GLY A 680 -3.13 16.69 19.65
CA GLY A 680 -2.92 15.28 19.31
C GLY A 680 -2.62 14.39 20.53
N SER A 681 -2.80 14.92 21.74
CA SER A 681 -2.63 14.14 22.97
C SER A 681 -3.76 13.10 23.13
N LEU A 682 -3.40 11.84 23.40
CA LEU A 682 -4.36 10.78 23.75
C LEU A 682 -4.70 10.74 25.26
N GLY A 683 -3.92 11.42 26.09
CA GLY A 683 -4.00 11.32 27.55
C GLY A 683 -3.31 10.06 28.10
N THR A 684 -3.07 10.04 29.42
CA THR A 684 -2.45 8.88 30.10
C THR A 684 -3.44 7.99 30.85
N THR A 685 -4.73 8.30 30.81
CA THR A 685 -5.79 7.49 31.43
C THR A 685 -5.75 6.03 30.96
N GLY A 686 -5.77 5.09 31.89
CA GLY A 686 -5.75 3.65 31.60
C GLY A 686 -4.39 3.10 31.19
N ARG A 687 -3.32 3.90 31.24
CA ARG A 687 -1.96 3.39 31.01
C ARG A 687 -1.41 2.67 32.23
N ILE A 688 -0.64 1.62 31.95
CA ILE A 688 0.07 0.84 32.98
C ILE A 688 1.24 1.68 33.48
N CYS A 689 1.35 1.79 34.80
CA CYS A 689 2.45 2.49 35.48
C CYS A 689 3.12 1.57 36.49
N ASN A 690 4.33 1.95 36.92
CA ASN A 690 5.09 1.18 37.91
C ASN A 690 5.17 1.94 39.24
N GLN A 691 4.63 1.38 40.32
CA GLN A 691 4.69 1.97 41.65
C GLN A 691 6.08 1.80 42.28
N ASN A 692 6.84 0.78 41.89
CA ASN A 692 8.09 0.38 42.54
C ASN A 692 9.32 1.13 42.02
N VAL A 693 9.13 2.14 41.15
CA VAL A 693 10.21 2.95 40.59
C VAL A 693 10.04 4.40 41.06
N PRO A 694 10.94 4.90 41.91
CA PRO A 694 10.90 6.30 42.34
C PRO A 694 11.31 7.23 41.19
N GLU A 695 10.53 8.29 40.97
CA GLU A 695 10.91 9.48 40.19
C GLU A 695 11.35 9.26 38.72
N ASP A 696 11.08 8.10 38.12
CA ASP A 696 11.30 7.83 36.69
C ASP A 696 10.03 8.08 35.86
N TYR A 697 10.17 8.24 34.55
CA TYR A 697 9.09 8.58 33.62
C TYR A 697 7.93 7.56 33.63
N GLY A 698 8.22 6.29 33.92
CA GLY A 698 7.23 5.21 34.08
C GLY A 698 6.62 5.07 35.47
N SER A 699 7.05 5.88 36.43
CA SER A 699 6.49 5.89 37.78
C SER A 699 5.02 6.29 37.75
N CYS A 700 4.20 5.68 38.60
CA CYS A 700 2.78 6.01 38.68
C CYS A 700 2.53 7.51 38.98
N ASP A 701 3.37 8.15 39.75
CA ASP A 701 3.21 9.58 40.05
C ASP A 701 3.46 10.46 38.82
N VAL A 702 4.48 10.11 38.03
CA VAL A 702 4.92 10.87 36.85
C VAL A 702 4.02 10.60 35.65
N LEU A 703 3.71 9.33 35.38
CA LEU A 703 2.93 8.88 34.22
C LEU A 703 1.45 9.20 34.37
N CYS A 704 0.90 9.03 35.58
CA CYS A 704 -0.49 9.36 35.89
C CYS A 704 -0.69 10.84 36.26
N CYS A 705 0.38 11.64 36.25
CA CYS A 705 0.35 13.08 36.46
C CYS A 705 -0.34 13.48 37.77
N GLY A 706 -0.01 12.79 38.86
CA GLY A 706 -0.59 13.04 40.19
C GLY A 706 -2.06 12.64 40.37
N ARG A 707 -2.73 12.07 39.35
CA ARG A 707 -4.15 11.63 39.46
C ARG A 707 -4.32 10.34 40.27
N GLY A 708 -3.21 9.69 40.63
CA GLY A 708 -3.20 8.33 41.19
C GLY A 708 -3.56 7.26 40.16
N TYR A 709 -3.68 6.03 40.65
CA TYR A 709 -3.89 4.82 39.83
C TYR A 709 -4.84 3.84 40.53
N ASN A 710 -5.45 2.97 39.74
CA ASN A 710 -6.21 1.81 40.21
C ASN A 710 -5.29 0.58 40.16
N THR A 711 -5.30 -0.23 41.21
CA THR A 711 -4.56 -1.51 41.23
C THR A 711 -5.51 -2.64 40.90
N ILE A 712 -5.15 -3.47 39.91
CA ILE A 712 -5.86 -4.70 39.59
C ILE A 712 -4.91 -5.90 39.64
N GLN A 713 -5.36 -6.99 40.23
CA GLN A 713 -4.59 -8.24 40.27
C GLN A 713 -4.76 -8.99 38.96
N VAL A 714 -3.64 -9.26 38.30
CA VAL A 714 -3.59 -9.98 37.02
C VAL A 714 -2.75 -11.24 37.21
N VAL A 715 -3.21 -12.35 36.62
CA VAL A 715 -2.43 -13.58 36.60
C VAL A 715 -1.45 -13.50 35.42
N GLU A 716 -0.18 -13.34 35.73
CA GLU A 716 0.91 -13.34 34.74
C GLU A 716 1.46 -14.76 34.58
N GLU A 717 1.50 -15.25 33.33
CA GLU A 717 2.15 -16.52 32.99
C GLU A 717 3.62 -16.27 32.64
N TYR A 718 4.54 -16.98 33.28
CA TYR A 718 5.98 -16.88 33.02
C TYR A 718 6.63 -18.26 32.94
N LYS A 719 7.83 -18.33 32.34
CA LYS A 719 8.59 -19.57 32.24
C LYS A 719 9.40 -19.81 33.52
N CYS A 720 9.22 -20.97 34.12
CA CYS A 720 9.86 -21.40 35.37
C CYS A 720 10.43 -22.81 35.23
N ASP A 721 11.24 -23.26 36.19
CA ASP A 721 11.82 -24.60 36.22
C ASP A 721 12.42 -25.04 34.88
N CYS A 722 13.21 -24.16 34.27
CA CYS A 722 13.84 -24.41 32.97
C CYS A 722 15.01 -25.39 33.12
N THR A 723 14.92 -26.53 32.46
CA THR A 723 16.03 -27.50 32.35
C THR A 723 16.57 -27.52 30.93
N VAL A 724 17.90 -27.51 30.81
CA VAL A 724 18.59 -27.64 29.52
C VAL A 724 18.77 -29.11 29.22
N GLN A 725 18.15 -29.60 28.14
CA GLN A 725 18.45 -30.94 27.61
C GLN A 725 19.70 -30.89 26.72
N TRP A 726 20.51 -31.94 26.78
CA TRP A 726 21.70 -32.09 25.93
C TRP A 726 21.25 -32.13 24.46
N CYS A 727 21.78 -31.21 23.64
CA CYS A 727 21.34 -30.77 22.29
C CYS A 727 20.64 -29.39 22.17
N CYS A 728 20.79 -28.51 23.17
CA CYS A 728 20.40 -27.08 23.13
C CYS A 728 18.89 -26.80 23.17
N GLN A 729 18.09 -27.74 23.66
CA GLN A 729 16.66 -27.52 23.89
C GLN A 729 16.41 -27.15 25.36
N VAL A 730 15.86 -25.96 25.60
CA VAL A 730 15.45 -25.51 26.94
C VAL A 730 13.98 -25.86 27.14
N ASN A 731 13.71 -26.78 28.06
CA ASN A 731 12.35 -27.13 28.47
C ASN A 731 12.03 -26.39 29.77
N CYS A 732 11.10 -25.44 29.70
CA CYS A 732 10.57 -24.72 30.86
C CYS A 732 9.12 -25.11 31.10
N LYS A 733 8.72 -25.14 32.38
CA LYS A 733 7.30 -25.16 32.76
C LYS A 733 6.70 -23.76 32.60
N THR A 734 5.39 -23.68 32.40
CA THR A 734 4.65 -22.41 32.50
C THR A 734 4.12 -22.30 33.93
N CYS A 735 4.65 -21.34 34.69
CA CYS A 735 4.14 -20.98 36.01
C CYS A 735 3.21 -19.78 35.91
N ARG A 736 2.37 -19.62 36.94
CA ARG A 736 1.48 -18.47 37.10
C ARG A 736 1.82 -17.76 38.39
N ARG A 737 1.90 -16.43 38.34
CA ARG A 737 1.98 -15.59 39.53
C ARG A 737 0.92 -14.50 39.46
N ILE A 738 0.42 -14.09 40.61
CA ILE A 738 -0.48 -12.93 40.71
C ILE A 738 0.43 -11.71 40.82
N VAL A 739 0.25 -10.76 39.90
CA VAL A 739 0.96 -9.47 39.92
C VAL A 739 -0.06 -8.34 40.01
N ASP A 740 0.28 -7.33 40.80
CA ASP A 740 -0.49 -6.09 40.87
C ASP A 740 -0.14 -5.23 39.65
N MET A 741 -1.15 -4.92 38.84
CA MET A 741 -1.03 -4.01 37.70
C MET A 741 -1.70 -2.69 38.03
N HIS A 742 -0.95 -1.59 37.89
CA HIS A 742 -1.42 -0.25 38.24
C HIS A 742 -1.80 0.52 36.99
N LEU A 743 -3.04 1.04 36.94
CA LEU A 743 -3.60 1.76 35.79
C LEU A 743 -3.94 3.21 36.16
N CYS A 744 -3.44 4.18 35.40
CA CYS A 744 -3.68 5.60 35.68
C CYS A 744 -5.16 5.98 35.66
N LYS A 745 -5.58 6.76 36.67
CA LYS A 745 -6.97 7.23 36.83
C LYS A 745 -7.34 8.32 35.80
N PRO A 746 -8.64 8.48 35.48
CA PRO A 746 -9.15 9.61 34.69
C PRO A 746 -9.04 10.95 35.46
N PRO A 747 -9.15 12.11 34.79
CA PRO A 747 -9.25 13.42 35.45
C PRO A 747 -10.48 13.49 36.35
N GLU A 748 -10.40 14.19 37.49
CA GLU A 748 -11.57 14.47 38.33
C GLU A 748 -12.56 15.36 37.57
N GLN A 749 -13.82 14.91 37.45
CA GLN A 749 -14.89 15.70 36.84
C GLN A 749 -15.16 16.92 37.72
N THR A 750 -14.99 18.12 37.16
CA THR A 750 -15.47 19.35 37.81
C THR A 750 -17.00 19.29 37.94
N ASN A 751 -17.55 19.94 38.98
CA ASN A 751 -18.99 19.90 39.31
C ASN A 751 -19.93 20.30 38.15
N PHE A 752 -19.41 20.90 37.08
CA PHE A 752 -20.15 21.29 35.88
C PHE A 752 -20.50 20.11 34.95
N GLU A 753 -19.73 19.01 34.96
CA GLU A 753 -20.02 17.83 34.13
C GLU A 753 -21.04 16.88 34.81
N LYS A 754 -21.15 16.92 36.13
CA LYS A 754 -22.15 16.14 36.90
C LYS A 754 -23.59 16.60 36.65
N SER A 755 -23.81 17.85 36.21
CA SER A 755 -25.15 18.33 35.85
C SER A 755 -25.59 17.87 34.47
N ILE A 756 -24.67 17.59 33.54
CA ILE A 756 -24.99 17.15 32.18
C ILE A 756 -25.31 15.66 32.15
N SER A 757 -24.73 14.84 33.02
CA SER A 757 -25.03 13.40 33.08
C SER A 757 -26.33 13.05 33.84
N ARG A 758 -27.08 14.05 34.33
CA ARG A 758 -28.35 13.87 35.06
C ARG A 758 -29.58 14.29 34.26
N ASN A 759 -29.42 14.87 33.07
CA ASN A 759 -30.47 15.11 32.08
C ASN A 759 -30.30 14.16 30.90
#